data_AF-A0A7X9PHW0-F1
#
_entry.id   AF-A0A7X9PHW0-F1
#
_cell.length_a   1.000
_cell.length_b   1.000
_cell.length_c   1.000
_cell.angle_alpha   90.00
_cell.angle_beta   90.00
_cell.angle_gamma   90.00
#
_symmetry.space_group_name_H-M   'P 1'
#
loop_
_entity.id
_entity.type
_entity.pdbx_description
1 polymer ?
#
loop_
_entity_poly.entity_id
_entity_poly.type
_entity_poly.pdbx_seq_one_letter_code
_entity_poly.pdbx_strand_id
1 'polypeptide(L)'
;MAVGATLDLTPAMKQYVKIKQQHPDCILLYRMGDFYEMFFEDAVTAAPVLEITLTSRNKGKEDSVPLCGFPYHAASAYITKLVEKGFKVAICEQVEDPKKAKGIVKREVIRIITPGLVVDEENLAPGENNYLACLCAEKNTLGLAFLDISTGEFQIGEFTDRDYFFTVISGLDFKELLLPRNFPDRILLDTIEAQMPQLRINDLDENYFLTGQAGDVLQRTFSTDVLDACGISEHPAALKASGAILSYVNETQKINPQHISAIRWYSAEKFLLLDDPARRNLEIFTSIQNNTAAGSLFSLFSETQTPMGTRRLRWWMSYPLVDAEKIKTRLAAVAELKDDPLRRANLRKTLSRIYDLERLAGRVSLKAANARDLVALKNSLLAVPEIKSLLSDCTAPAICAIRSHITEMTDVVDVISRAIVDSPPQKIQDGGFIAAGYDEELDKLRLISRDGKQWIAALEAEERKKTGINSLKVGFNNVFGYYIEVTKANAALVPDSYIRKQTLVNAERYINQALKEFEQTVLNAEERIKQKEQELFINLRDGLDRYIAEIQGNANLIADLDALAALADVAEKYHYVCPEIDDEETIDIQDGRHPVVESALKNEGFVPNDCLMDLRQNKLLVITGPNMAGKSTYIRQVALIVLLAQMGSFVPAAKAKIGIVDKIFTRIGASDSLIKGQSTFMVEMTETAEILKNATPRSLVIIDEVGRGTSTFDGLSIAWAVAEYIHDFQGRGVRALFATHYHQLTDLVVTKPGPKNYNIAVKEWGEKIIFLRKIMEGGT
;
A
#
# COMPACT_ATOMS: atom_id res chain seq x y z
N MET A 1 -24.17 -0.76 25.45
CA MET A 1 -24.90 0.53 25.50
C MET A 1 -25.95 0.52 26.60
N ALA A 2 -25.68 1.14 27.74
CA ALA A 2 -26.71 1.53 28.71
C ALA A 2 -27.25 2.92 28.32
N VAL A 3 -27.90 3.04 27.16
CA VAL A 3 -28.60 4.27 26.71
C VAL A 3 -30.08 4.17 27.11
N GLY A 4 -30.33 3.64 28.32
CA GLY A 4 -31.67 3.37 28.85
C GLY A 4 -32.20 4.45 29.81
N ALA A 5 -31.44 5.49 30.11
CA ALA A 5 -31.90 6.61 30.92
C ALA A 5 -32.18 7.81 30.02
N THR A 6 -33.46 8.18 29.95
CA THR A 6 -33.99 9.39 29.33
C THR A 6 -33.34 10.65 29.92
N LEU A 7 -32.16 11.00 29.41
CA LEU A 7 -31.63 12.36 29.47
C LEU A 7 -32.47 13.23 28.52
N ASP A 8 -32.82 14.44 28.94
CA ASP A 8 -33.50 15.43 28.12
C ASP A 8 -32.51 16.01 27.08
N LEU A 9 -32.08 15.14 26.16
CA LEU A 9 -31.03 15.44 25.18
C LEU A 9 -31.48 16.55 24.24
N THR A 10 -30.59 17.50 23.99
CA THR A 10 -30.82 18.53 22.97
C THR A 10 -31.11 17.87 21.61
N PRO A 11 -31.88 18.52 20.72
CA PRO A 11 -32.24 17.90 19.44
C PRO A 11 -31.01 17.51 18.59
N ALA A 12 -29.87 18.20 18.73
CA ALA A 12 -28.62 17.84 18.07
C ALA A 12 -28.02 16.53 18.62
N MET A 13 -28.09 16.34 19.93
CA MET A 13 -27.63 15.09 20.57
C MET A 13 -28.56 13.92 20.26
N LYS A 14 -29.87 14.15 20.12
CA LYS A 14 -30.81 13.13 19.62
C LYS A 14 -30.44 12.70 18.19
N GLN A 15 -30.08 13.64 17.31
CA GLN A 15 -29.61 13.33 15.97
C GLN A 15 -28.28 12.55 16.00
N TYR A 16 -27.32 12.97 16.82
CA TYR A 16 -26.04 12.26 17.01
C TYR A 16 -26.26 10.81 17.47
N VAL A 17 -27.03 10.59 18.54
CA VAL A 17 -27.30 9.25 19.09
C VAL A 17 -27.98 8.37 18.05
N LYS A 18 -28.94 8.90 17.28
CA LYS A 18 -29.60 8.15 16.21
C LYS A 18 -28.61 7.70 15.13
N ILE A 19 -27.68 8.57 14.72
CA ILE A 19 -26.66 8.22 13.72
C ILE A 19 -25.65 7.24 14.31
N LYS A 20 -25.23 7.44 15.56
CA LYS A 20 -24.30 6.52 16.25
C LYS A 20 -24.91 5.13 16.44
N GLN A 21 -26.21 5.01 16.67
CA GLN A 21 -26.91 3.72 16.73
C GLN A 21 -26.85 2.93 15.41
N GLN A 22 -26.73 3.62 14.28
CA GLN A 22 -26.54 2.98 12.96
C GLN A 22 -25.09 2.55 12.72
N HIS A 23 -24.13 3.12 13.46
CA HIS A 23 -22.70 2.86 13.33
C HIS A 23 -22.04 2.64 14.70
N PRO A 24 -22.47 1.61 15.46
CA PRO A 24 -22.05 1.43 16.86
C PRO A 24 -20.55 1.13 17.00
N ASP A 25 -19.95 0.50 15.99
CA ASP A 25 -18.56 0.05 15.94
C ASP A 25 -17.57 1.09 15.38
N CYS A 26 -18.06 2.26 14.96
CA CYS A 26 -17.26 3.32 14.35
C CYS A 26 -17.12 4.52 15.28
N ILE A 27 -15.94 5.14 15.35
CA ILE A 27 -15.81 6.50 15.91
C ILE A 27 -16.55 7.48 14.98
N LEU A 28 -17.57 8.16 15.50
CA LEU A 28 -18.40 9.07 14.71
C LEU A 28 -17.82 10.49 14.74
N LEU A 29 -17.21 10.92 13.64
CA LEU A 29 -16.81 12.30 13.43
C LEU A 29 -18.02 13.12 12.99
N TYR A 30 -18.61 13.86 13.92
CA TYR A 30 -19.84 14.59 13.69
C TYR A 30 -19.57 16.06 13.39
N ARG A 31 -19.92 16.52 12.17
CA ARG A 31 -19.64 17.89 11.70
C ARG A 31 -20.46 18.94 12.43
N MET A 32 -19.80 19.71 13.28
CA MET A 32 -20.35 20.83 14.05
C MET A 32 -19.64 22.14 13.69
N GLY A 33 -20.24 22.95 12.83
CA GLY A 33 -19.61 24.18 12.36
C GLY A 33 -18.28 23.87 11.65
N ASP A 34 -17.17 24.45 12.14
CA ASP A 34 -15.81 24.23 11.63
C ASP A 34 -15.05 23.09 12.34
N PHE A 35 -15.72 22.26 13.15
CA PHE A 35 -15.11 21.15 13.86
C PHE A 35 -15.73 19.80 13.48
N TYR A 36 -14.95 18.74 13.61
CA TYR A 36 -15.49 17.42 13.87
C TYR A 36 -15.46 17.17 15.36
N GLU A 37 -16.62 16.85 15.92
CA GLU A 37 -16.82 16.57 17.33
C GLU A 37 -17.21 15.11 17.52
N MET A 38 -16.70 14.49 18.58
CA MET A 38 -17.03 13.16 19.06
C MET A 38 -17.61 13.28 20.46
N PHE A 39 -18.65 12.49 20.77
CA PHE A 39 -19.34 12.56 22.05
C PHE A 39 -19.39 11.20 22.75
N PHE A 40 -19.63 11.23 24.07
CA PHE A 40 -19.81 10.03 24.91
C PHE A 40 -18.59 9.10 24.86
N GLU A 41 -18.79 7.79 24.66
CA GLU A 41 -17.73 6.77 24.62
C GLU A 41 -16.72 7.03 23.49
N ASP A 42 -17.15 7.58 22.34
CA ASP A 42 -16.25 7.93 21.25
C ASP A 42 -15.28 9.02 21.68
N ALA A 43 -15.73 10.01 22.45
CA ALA A 43 -14.87 11.08 22.96
C ALA A 43 -13.80 10.54 23.93
N VAL A 44 -14.22 9.66 24.85
CA VAL A 44 -13.34 9.04 25.85
C VAL A 44 -12.30 8.13 25.17
N THR A 45 -12.70 7.42 24.13
CA THR A 45 -11.82 6.51 23.37
C THR A 45 -10.85 7.28 22.47
N ALA A 46 -11.34 8.29 21.74
CA ALA A 46 -10.54 9.01 20.76
C ALA A 46 -9.57 10.02 21.39
N ALA A 47 -9.92 10.67 22.50
CA ALA A 47 -9.07 11.69 23.12
C ALA A 47 -7.62 11.24 23.42
N PRO A 48 -7.37 10.09 24.09
CA PRO A 48 -6.01 9.63 24.33
C PRO A 48 -5.28 9.17 23.06
N VAL A 49 -6.00 8.60 22.09
CA VAL A 49 -5.43 8.15 20.81
C VAL A 49 -4.97 9.33 19.95
N LEU A 50 -5.78 10.39 19.92
CA LEU A 50 -5.52 11.59 19.15
C LEU A 50 -4.64 12.61 19.87
N GLU A 51 -4.39 12.39 21.16
CA GLU A 51 -3.68 13.31 22.06
C GLU A 51 -4.34 14.70 22.12
N ILE A 52 -5.67 14.73 22.15
CA ILE A 52 -6.48 15.96 22.25
C ILE A 52 -7.20 16.04 23.59
N THR A 53 -7.51 17.28 24.00
CA THR A 53 -8.18 17.52 25.28
C THR A 53 -9.59 16.92 25.31
N LEU A 54 -9.83 16.00 26.26
CA LEU A 54 -11.17 15.58 26.63
C LEU A 54 -11.83 16.66 27.50
N THR A 55 -12.96 17.20 27.04
CA THR A 55 -13.78 18.18 27.76
C THR A 55 -15.20 17.64 27.96
N SER A 56 -16.10 18.46 28.47
CA SER A 56 -17.53 18.13 28.48
C SER A 56 -18.39 19.31 28.08
N ARG A 57 -19.48 18.99 27.37
CA ARG A 57 -20.56 19.92 27.08
C ARG A 57 -21.46 20.03 28.30
N ASN A 58 -21.91 21.24 28.65
CA ASN A 58 -22.67 21.52 29.89
C ASN A 58 -21.92 21.13 31.18
N LYS A 59 -20.63 21.46 31.24
CA LYS A 59 -19.73 21.17 32.37
C LYS A 59 -20.35 21.55 33.72
N GLY A 60 -20.42 20.58 34.64
CA GLY A 60 -20.92 20.77 36.01
C GLY A 60 -22.43 20.61 36.21
N LYS A 61 -23.17 20.15 35.20
CA LYS A 61 -24.60 19.80 35.29
C LYS A 61 -24.82 18.29 35.17
N GLU A 62 -26.01 17.81 35.59
CA GLU A 62 -26.40 16.39 35.48
C GLU A 62 -26.42 15.88 34.02
N ASP A 63 -26.59 16.78 33.04
CA ASP A 63 -26.61 16.50 31.60
C ASP A 63 -25.23 16.66 30.91
N SER A 64 -24.14 16.60 31.67
CA SER A 64 -22.78 16.75 31.14
C SER A 64 -22.41 15.59 30.21
N VAL A 65 -22.08 15.91 28.94
CA VAL A 65 -21.69 14.92 27.91
C VAL A 65 -20.19 15.03 27.61
N PRO A 66 -19.40 13.95 27.73
CA PRO A 66 -17.99 13.93 27.30
C PRO A 66 -17.87 14.33 25.83
N LEU A 67 -16.89 15.17 25.52
CA LEU A 67 -16.68 15.75 24.20
C LEU A 67 -15.18 15.88 23.92
N CYS A 68 -14.76 15.54 22.71
CA CYS A 68 -13.48 15.98 22.15
C CYS A 68 -13.67 16.27 20.66
N GLY A 69 -12.76 17.04 20.05
CA GLY A 69 -12.89 17.41 18.65
C GLY A 69 -11.70 18.20 18.14
N PHE A 70 -11.63 18.33 16.82
CA PHE A 70 -10.56 19.03 16.11
C PHE A 70 -11.12 19.80 14.90
N PRO A 71 -10.40 20.82 14.41
CA PRO A 71 -10.82 21.56 13.21
C PRO A 71 -10.87 20.63 11.99
N TYR A 72 -11.92 20.71 11.19
CA TYR A 72 -12.08 19.76 10.07
C TYR A 72 -11.01 19.82 9.00
N HIS A 73 -10.35 20.97 8.83
CA HIS A 73 -9.23 21.09 7.91
C HIS A 73 -8.03 20.22 8.30
N ALA A 74 -7.96 19.78 9.56
CA ALA A 74 -6.93 18.89 10.06
C ALA A 74 -7.38 17.42 10.07
N ALA A 75 -8.55 17.09 9.51
CA ALA A 75 -9.15 15.78 9.66
C ALA A 75 -8.30 14.63 9.12
N SER A 76 -7.61 14.83 7.98
CA SER A 76 -6.73 13.81 7.38
C SER A 76 -5.82 13.19 8.45
N ALA A 77 -4.98 14.02 9.09
CA ALA A 77 -4.00 13.59 10.06
C ALA A 77 -4.59 12.91 11.31
N TYR A 78 -5.76 13.35 11.78
CA TYR A 78 -6.42 12.71 12.93
C TYR A 78 -7.09 11.39 12.55
N ILE A 79 -7.66 11.30 11.35
CA ILE A 79 -8.23 10.05 10.82
C ILE A 79 -7.11 9.01 10.68
N THR A 80 -5.93 9.38 10.16
CA THR A 80 -4.76 8.49 10.08
C THR A 80 -4.46 7.82 11.41
N LYS A 81 -4.32 8.62 12.48
CA LYS A 81 -4.02 8.12 13.83
C LYS A 81 -5.06 7.13 14.35
N LEU A 82 -6.35 7.37 14.08
CA LEU A 82 -7.42 6.44 14.48
C LEU A 82 -7.33 5.13 13.70
N VAL A 83 -7.14 5.22 12.38
CA VAL A 83 -7.10 4.04 11.50
C VAL A 83 -5.87 3.18 11.76
N GLU A 84 -4.69 3.79 12.01
CA GLU A 84 -3.47 3.08 12.42
C GLU A 84 -3.62 2.33 13.75
N LYS A 85 -4.55 2.75 14.61
CA LYS A 85 -4.92 2.03 15.83
C LYS A 85 -6.05 1.01 15.63
N GLY A 86 -6.48 0.77 14.38
CA GLY A 86 -7.50 -0.21 14.02
C GLY A 86 -8.95 0.28 14.17
N PHE A 87 -9.18 1.57 14.42
CA PHE A 87 -10.54 2.12 14.53
C PHE A 87 -11.17 2.34 13.16
N LYS A 88 -12.47 2.07 13.06
CA LYS A 88 -13.30 2.56 11.95
C LYS A 88 -13.78 3.97 12.27
N VAL A 89 -13.83 4.83 11.26
CA VAL A 89 -14.18 6.24 11.41
C VAL A 89 -15.33 6.58 10.46
N ALA A 90 -16.49 6.94 11.00
CA ALA A 90 -17.64 7.38 10.24
C ALA A 90 -17.64 8.91 10.12
N ILE A 91 -17.58 9.44 8.88
CA ILE A 91 -17.60 10.88 8.62
C ILE A 91 -19.04 11.33 8.41
N CYS A 92 -19.56 12.12 9.34
CA CYS A 92 -20.91 12.64 9.30
C CYS A 92 -20.92 14.13 8.93
N GLU A 93 -21.43 14.44 7.73
CA GLU A 93 -21.46 15.78 7.15
C GLU A 93 -22.85 16.42 7.19
N GLN A 94 -22.86 17.74 7.02
CA GLN A 94 -24.09 18.50 6.79
C GLN A 94 -24.48 18.40 5.32
N VAL A 95 -25.64 17.80 5.05
CA VAL A 95 -26.15 17.58 3.67
C VAL A 95 -27.12 18.66 3.20
N GLU A 96 -27.54 19.54 4.11
CA GLU A 96 -28.41 20.68 3.83
C GLU A 96 -27.68 21.99 4.09
N ASP A 97 -28.01 23.02 3.31
CA ASP A 97 -27.52 24.38 3.55
C ASP A 97 -28.10 24.92 4.88
N PRO A 98 -27.26 25.26 5.88
CA PRO A 98 -27.71 25.81 7.15
C PRO A 98 -28.56 27.08 6.99
N LYS A 99 -28.35 27.86 5.92
CA LYS A 99 -29.11 29.08 5.64
C LYS A 99 -30.55 28.79 5.18
N LYS A 100 -30.81 27.59 4.65
CA LYS A 100 -32.12 27.17 4.12
C LYS A 100 -32.87 26.21 5.04
N ALA A 101 -32.19 25.61 6.02
CA ALA A 101 -32.78 24.65 6.95
C ALA A 101 -33.69 25.32 7.99
N LYS A 102 -34.89 24.76 8.19
CA LYS A 102 -35.77 25.11 9.32
C LYS A 102 -35.50 24.14 10.47
N GLY A 103 -34.88 24.60 11.55
CA GLY A 103 -34.54 23.77 12.72
C GLY A 103 -33.11 23.23 12.67
N ILE A 104 -32.90 21.94 12.95
CA ILE A 104 -31.58 21.32 12.89
C ILE A 104 -31.24 20.90 11.46
N VAL A 105 -30.06 21.31 11.00
CA VAL A 105 -29.49 20.91 9.71
C VAL A 105 -29.40 19.39 9.61
N LYS A 106 -29.92 18.82 8.53
CA LYS A 106 -29.82 17.38 8.26
C LYS A 106 -28.36 16.97 8.12
N ARG A 107 -28.02 15.85 8.75
CA ARG A 107 -26.69 15.25 8.70
C ARG A 107 -26.77 13.78 8.38
N GLU A 108 -25.83 13.32 7.58
CA GLU A 108 -25.72 11.93 7.15
C GLU A 108 -24.25 11.50 7.17
N VAL A 109 -24.01 10.21 7.43
CA VAL A 109 -22.67 9.64 7.23
C VAL A 109 -22.44 9.55 5.72
N ILE A 110 -21.41 10.22 5.22
CA ILE A 110 -21.10 10.24 3.78
C ILE A 110 -20.07 9.17 3.41
N ARG A 111 -19.25 8.73 4.36
CA ARG A 111 -18.18 7.75 4.16
C ARG A 111 -17.78 7.12 5.49
N ILE A 112 -17.39 5.86 5.46
CA ILE A 112 -16.72 5.16 6.57
C ILE A 112 -15.30 4.82 6.11
N ILE A 113 -14.31 5.25 6.88
CA ILE A 113 -12.90 4.94 6.66
C ILE A 113 -12.52 3.82 7.62
N THR A 114 -11.92 2.77 7.07
CA THR A 114 -11.52 1.56 7.81
C THR A 114 -10.06 1.24 7.46
N PRO A 115 -9.37 0.40 8.26
CA PRO A 115 -7.99 0.01 7.98
C PRO A 115 -7.77 -0.57 6.57
N GLY A 116 -8.74 -1.32 6.03
CA GLY A 116 -8.68 -1.87 4.67
C GLY A 116 -9.16 -0.93 3.56
N LEU A 117 -9.84 0.18 3.88
CA LEU A 117 -10.49 1.06 2.90
C LEU A 117 -9.94 2.50 2.92
N VAL A 118 -8.62 2.61 3.08
CA VAL A 118 -7.90 3.89 3.03
C VAL A 118 -7.61 4.27 1.58
N VAL A 119 -7.87 5.55 1.24
CA VAL A 119 -7.68 6.09 -0.13
C VAL A 119 -6.80 7.34 -0.11
N ASP A 120 -6.71 7.99 1.04
CA ASP A 120 -5.89 9.19 1.22
C ASP A 120 -4.41 8.81 1.19
N GLU A 121 -3.67 9.40 0.24
CA GLU A 121 -2.26 9.07 -0.02
C GLU A 121 -1.36 9.29 1.20
N GLU A 122 -1.66 10.31 2.02
CA GLU A 122 -0.95 10.59 3.29
C GLU A 122 -1.03 9.44 4.30
N ASN A 123 -2.02 8.54 4.13
CA ASN A 123 -2.31 7.44 5.06
C ASN A 123 -1.88 6.08 4.49
N LEU A 124 -1.28 6.07 3.31
CA LEU A 124 -0.88 4.85 2.62
C LEU A 124 0.63 4.84 2.43
N ALA A 125 1.27 3.71 2.76
CA ALA A 125 2.66 3.50 2.38
C ALA A 125 2.76 3.51 0.84
N PRO A 126 3.60 4.38 0.22
CA PRO A 126 3.64 4.54 -1.24
C PRO A 126 3.95 3.23 -1.98
N GLY A 127 4.91 2.46 -1.45
CA GLY A 127 5.35 1.23 -2.08
C GLY A 127 4.51 -0.01 -1.75
N GLU A 128 3.44 0.07 -0.97
CA GLU A 128 2.72 -1.11 -0.46
C GLU A 128 1.24 -1.06 -0.78
N ASN A 129 0.65 -2.24 -0.95
CA ASN A 129 -0.79 -2.40 -1.07
C ASN A 129 -1.46 -2.35 0.30
N ASN A 130 -2.72 -1.90 0.32
CA ASN A 130 -3.53 -1.83 1.53
C ASN A 130 -4.78 -2.71 1.38
N TYR A 131 -4.61 -4.01 1.64
CA TYR A 131 -5.63 -4.99 1.32
C TYR A 131 -6.73 -5.10 2.39
N LEU A 132 -7.98 -5.00 1.91
CA LEU A 132 -9.18 -5.53 2.56
C LEU A 132 -9.38 -6.97 2.07
N ALA A 133 -9.50 -7.93 2.99
CA ALA A 133 -9.78 -9.33 2.68
C ALA A 133 -11.15 -9.76 3.20
N CYS A 134 -11.68 -10.83 2.63
CA CYS A 134 -12.86 -11.52 3.12
C CYS A 134 -12.66 -13.02 2.99
N LEU A 135 -13.03 -13.75 4.05
CA LEU A 135 -13.04 -15.21 4.05
C LEU A 135 -14.46 -15.73 4.23
N CYS A 136 -14.79 -16.75 3.44
CA CYS A 136 -16.05 -17.47 3.54
C CYS A 136 -15.77 -18.97 3.50
N ALA A 137 -16.36 -19.71 4.43
CA ALA A 137 -16.29 -21.17 4.42
C ALA A 137 -17.58 -21.74 3.83
N GLU A 138 -17.46 -22.60 2.81
CA GLU A 138 -18.56 -23.34 2.21
C GLU A 138 -18.20 -24.82 2.17
N LYS A 139 -18.94 -25.67 2.90
CA LYS A 139 -18.65 -27.11 3.04
C LYS A 139 -17.18 -27.35 3.45
N ASN A 140 -16.36 -27.89 2.54
CA ASN A 140 -14.95 -28.20 2.76
C ASN A 140 -14.01 -27.24 1.98
N THR A 141 -14.54 -26.11 1.52
CA THR A 141 -13.79 -25.09 0.76
C THR A 141 -13.77 -23.77 1.51
N LEU A 142 -12.64 -23.09 1.44
CA LEU A 142 -12.43 -21.73 1.94
C LEU A 142 -12.26 -20.80 0.75
N GLY A 143 -13.18 -19.86 0.60
CA GLY A 143 -13.11 -18.77 -0.36
C GLY A 143 -12.39 -17.57 0.24
N LEU A 144 -11.46 -17.01 -0.52
CA LEU A 144 -10.77 -15.77 -0.23
C LEU A 144 -11.09 -14.78 -1.34
N ALA A 145 -11.45 -13.56 -0.96
CA ALA A 145 -11.41 -12.40 -1.85
C ALA A 145 -10.57 -11.33 -1.16
N PHE A 146 -9.80 -10.56 -1.92
CA PHE A 146 -9.07 -9.41 -1.39
C PHE A 146 -8.96 -8.29 -2.41
N LEU A 147 -9.05 -7.06 -1.90
CA LEU A 147 -9.19 -5.83 -2.66
C LEU A 147 -8.23 -4.76 -2.11
N ASP A 148 -7.52 -4.07 -2.98
CA ASP A 148 -6.95 -2.76 -2.69
C ASP A 148 -7.81 -1.67 -3.34
N ILE A 149 -8.58 -0.95 -2.53
CA ILE A 149 -9.48 0.10 -3.02
C ILE A 149 -8.72 1.32 -3.56
N SER A 150 -7.44 1.48 -3.24
CA SER A 150 -6.66 2.60 -3.76
C SER A 150 -6.23 2.37 -5.20
N THR A 151 -6.06 1.11 -5.63
CA THR A 151 -5.60 0.74 -6.98
C THR A 151 -6.69 0.10 -7.84
N GLY A 152 -7.73 -0.47 -7.22
CA GLY A 152 -8.77 -1.25 -7.89
C GLY A 152 -8.39 -2.72 -8.11
N GLU A 153 -7.25 -3.16 -7.56
CA GLU A 153 -6.82 -4.55 -7.62
C GLU A 153 -7.78 -5.46 -6.85
N PHE A 154 -8.44 -6.38 -7.55
CA PHE A 154 -9.35 -7.34 -6.94
C PHE A 154 -9.04 -8.78 -7.35
N GLN A 155 -8.71 -9.60 -6.36
CA GLN A 155 -8.29 -10.97 -6.56
C GLN A 155 -9.07 -11.95 -5.68
N ILE A 156 -9.19 -13.19 -6.17
CA ILE A 156 -9.97 -14.25 -5.54
C ILE A 156 -9.22 -15.59 -5.53
N GLY A 157 -9.52 -16.44 -4.55
CA GLY A 157 -9.02 -17.81 -4.46
C GLY A 157 -10.01 -18.72 -3.77
N GLU A 158 -9.91 -20.02 -4.03
CA GLU A 158 -10.69 -21.05 -3.35
C GLU A 158 -9.76 -22.22 -2.97
N PHE A 159 -9.83 -22.64 -1.72
CA PHE A 159 -8.85 -23.57 -1.12
C PHE A 159 -9.56 -24.71 -0.42
N THR A 160 -9.06 -25.93 -0.62
CA THR A 160 -9.50 -27.14 0.11
C THR A 160 -8.51 -27.55 1.20
N ASP A 161 -7.26 -27.10 1.09
CA ASP A 161 -6.17 -27.41 2.02
C ASP A 161 -5.80 -26.18 2.84
N ARG A 162 -5.84 -26.31 4.17
CA ARG A 162 -5.56 -25.23 5.12
C ARG A 162 -4.08 -24.85 5.15
N ASP A 163 -3.18 -25.82 5.10
CA ASP A 163 -1.73 -25.57 5.16
C ASP A 163 -1.29 -24.82 3.91
N TYR A 164 -1.85 -25.21 2.76
CA TYR A 164 -1.66 -24.50 1.50
C TYR A 164 -2.23 -23.07 1.55
N PHE A 165 -3.43 -22.89 2.09
CA PHE A 165 -4.01 -21.56 2.29
C PHE A 165 -3.10 -20.63 3.12
N PHE A 166 -2.56 -21.10 4.24
CA PHE A 166 -1.62 -20.32 5.06
C PHE A 166 -0.35 -19.94 4.29
N THR A 167 0.23 -20.90 3.57
CA THR A 167 1.41 -20.64 2.72
C THR A 167 1.12 -19.55 1.70
N VAL A 168 -0.09 -19.57 1.13
CA VAL A 168 -0.56 -18.61 0.13
C VAL A 168 -0.73 -17.20 0.70
N ILE A 169 -1.37 -17.06 1.86
CA ILE A 169 -1.64 -15.75 2.46
C ILE A 169 -0.43 -15.15 3.19
N SER A 170 0.63 -15.93 3.45
CA SER A 170 1.83 -15.45 4.15
C SER A 170 2.54 -14.30 3.43
N GLY A 171 2.26 -14.08 2.14
CA GLY A 171 2.74 -12.92 1.38
C GLY A 171 1.75 -11.75 1.28
N LEU A 172 0.52 -11.91 1.78
CA LEU A 172 -0.56 -10.95 1.69
C LEU A 172 -0.77 -10.30 3.06
N ASP A 173 -0.25 -9.09 3.24
CA ASP A 173 -0.37 -8.32 4.49
C ASP A 173 -1.74 -7.62 4.57
N PHE A 174 -2.77 -8.36 4.97
CA PHE A 174 -4.13 -7.84 5.10
C PHE A 174 -4.23 -6.84 6.26
N LYS A 175 -4.88 -5.70 6.03
CA LYS A 175 -5.14 -4.69 7.08
C LYS A 175 -6.50 -4.85 7.73
N GLU A 176 -7.44 -5.44 7.00
CA GLU A 176 -8.78 -5.71 7.47
C GLU A 176 -9.30 -7.02 6.88
N LEU A 177 -9.98 -7.83 7.70
CA LEU A 177 -10.56 -9.11 7.33
C LEU A 177 -12.04 -9.15 7.66
N LEU A 178 -12.88 -9.38 6.66
CA LEU A 178 -14.32 -9.54 6.77
C LEU A 178 -14.69 -11.02 6.91
N LEU A 179 -15.51 -11.34 7.91
CA LEU A 179 -15.94 -12.70 8.20
C LEU A 179 -17.46 -12.76 8.43
N PRO A 180 -18.13 -13.88 8.13
CA PRO A 180 -19.44 -14.17 8.70
C PRO A 180 -19.36 -14.21 10.23
N ARG A 181 -20.34 -13.62 10.94
CA ARG A 181 -20.42 -13.69 12.42
C ARG A 181 -20.26 -15.09 13.01
N ASN A 182 -20.73 -16.10 12.29
CA ASN A 182 -20.66 -17.50 12.70
C ASN A 182 -19.61 -18.27 11.88
N PHE A 183 -18.42 -17.68 11.65
CA PHE A 183 -17.37 -18.36 10.91
C PHE A 183 -16.96 -19.67 11.63
N PRO A 184 -16.98 -20.82 10.94
CA PRO A 184 -16.97 -22.12 11.62
C PRO A 184 -15.59 -22.55 12.15
N ASP A 185 -14.51 -21.94 11.70
CA ASP A 185 -13.15 -22.42 11.93
C ASP A 185 -12.33 -21.48 12.82
N ARG A 186 -12.53 -21.61 14.15
CA ARG A 186 -11.86 -20.74 15.13
C ARG A 186 -10.34 -20.91 15.15
N ILE A 187 -9.84 -22.13 14.93
CA ILE A 187 -8.39 -22.41 14.92
C ILE A 187 -7.72 -21.67 13.77
N LEU A 188 -8.36 -21.63 12.60
CA LEU A 188 -7.88 -20.85 11.47
C LEU A 188 -7.76 -19.36 11.84
N LEU A 189 -8.79 -18.80 12.47
CA LEU A 189 -8.80 -17.39 12.86
C LEU A 189 -7.71 -17.06 13.88
N ASP A 190 -7.56 -17.88 14.92
CA ASP A 190 -6.52 -17.67 15.94
C ASP A 190 -5.10 -17.72 15.32
N THR A 191 -4.92 -18.51 14.25
CA THR A 191 -3.65 -18.58 13.50
C THR A 191 -3.42 -17.33 12.65
N ILE A 192 -4.46 -16.82 11.96
CA ILE A 192 -4.38 -15.58 11.19
C ILE A 192 -4.07 -14.39 12.12
N GLU A 193 -4.78 -14.27 13.25
CA GLU A 193 -4.54 -13.21 14.25
C GLU A 193 -3.10 -13.27 14.78
N ALA A 194 -2.55 -14.47 14.97
CA ALA A 194 -1.17 -14.64 15.43
C ALA A 194 -0.11 -14.27 14.37
N GLN A 195 -0.41 -14.46 13.07
CA GLN A 195 0.46 -14.06 11.97
C GLN A 195 0.36 -12.56 11.65
N MET A 196 -0.83 -11.97 11.83
CA MET A 196 -1.12 -10.58 11.50
C MET A 196 -1.68 -9.84 12.73
N PRO A 197 -0.83 -9.49 13.72
CA PRO A 197 -1.30 -8.93 15.00
C PRO A 197 -1.97 -7.54 14.90
N GLN A 198 -1.79 -6.84 13.77
CA GLN A 198 -2.42 -5.55 13.50
C GLN A 198 -3.70 -5.67 12.64
N LEU A 199 -4.10 -6.89 12.28
CA LEU A 199 -5.27 -7.14 11.46
C LEU A 199 -6.56 -6.76 12.19
N ARG A 200 -7.40 -5.94 11.54
CA ARG A 200 -8.75 -5.66 12.05
C ARG A 200 -9.73 -6.71 11.51
N ILE A 201 -10.29 -7.54 12.39
CA ILE A 201 -11.34 -8.50 12.02
C ILE A 201 -12.73 -7.89 12.19
N ASN A 202 -13.59 -8.01 11.17
CA ASN A 202 -14.94 -7.48 11.17
C ASN A 202 -15.96 -8.57 10.84
N ASP A 203 -16.82 -8.84 11.83
CA ASP A 203 -17.91 -9.79 11.71
C ASP A 203 -19.13 -9.14 11.04
N LEU A 204 -19.47 -9.64 9.85
CA LEU A 204 -20.61 -9.23 9.05
C LEU A 204 -21.79 -10.19 9.25
N ASP A 205 -23.01 -9.65 9.07
CA ASP A 205 -24.24 -10.41 9.11
C ASP A 205 -24.30 -11.45 7.96
N GLU A 206 -25.03 -12.55 8.17
CA GLU A 206 -25.13 -13.65 7.20
C GLU A 206 -25.67 -13.20 5.83
N ASN A 207 -26.43 -12.09 5.80
CA ASN A 207 -26.97 -11.51 4.57
C ASN A 207 -25.89 -11.16 3.53
N TYR A 208 -24.70 -10.70 3.96
CA TYR A 208 -23.59 -10.39 3.06
C TYR A 208 -23.08 -11.61 2.28
N PHE A 209 -23.33 -12.82 2.79
CA PHE A 209 -22.81 -14.08 2.26
C PHE A 209 -23.89 -14.93 1.58
N LEU A 210 -25.06 -14.35 1.29
CA LEU A 210 -26.10 -15.03 0.52
C LEU A 210 -25.71 -15.08 -0.96
N THR A 211 -25.69 -16.28 -1.55
CA THR A 211 -25.28 -16.53 -2.94
C THR A 211 -25.98 -15.62 -3.95
N GLY A 212 -27.31 -15.43 -3.79
CA GLY A 212 -28.08 -14.54 -4.68
C GLY A 212 -27.64 -13.08 -4.59
N GLN A 213 -27.42 -12.56 -3.38
CA GLN A 213 -26.96 -11.18 -3.19
C GLN A 213 -25.54 -10.99 -3.70
N ALA A 214 -24.66 -11.96 -3.48
CA ALA A 214 -23.30 -11.94 -4.00
C ALA A 214 -23.28 -11.89 -5.53
N GLY A 215 -24.09 -12.73 -6.20
CA GLY A 215 -24.27 -12.71 -7.65
C GLY A 215 -24.79 -11.37 -8.17
N ASP A 216 -25.84 -10.83 -7.54
CA ASP A 216 -26.44 -9.55 -7.94
C ASP A 216 -25.43 -8.39 -7.86
N VAL A 217 -24.62 -8.33 -6.80
CA VAL A 217 -23.62 -7.27 -6.61
C VAL A 217 -22.48 -7.40 -7.62
N LEU A 218 -22.03 -8.63 -7.90
CA LEU A 218 -21.01 -8.89 -8.92
C LEU A 218 -21.49 -8.50 -10.32
N GLN A 219 -22.73 -8.85 -10.70
CA GLN A 219 -23.32 -8.48 -11.99
C GLN A 219 -23.54 -6.98 -12.16
N ARG A 220 -23.72 -6.23 -11.06
CA ARG A 220 -23.78 -4.76 -11.10
C ARG A 220 -22.40 -4.12 -11.25
N THR A 221 -21.35 -4.80 -10.80
CA THR A 221 -19.98 -4.27 -10.76
C THR A 221 -19.20 -4.62 -12.02
N PHE A 222 -19.33 -5.87 -12.50
CA PHE A 222 -18.58 -6.40 -13.64
C PHE A 222 -19.49 -6.74 -14.82
N SER A 223 -18.95 -6.58 -16.03
CA SER A 223 -19.61 -7.07 -17.24
C SER A 223 -19.74 -8.60 -17.24
N THR A 224 -20.71 -9.12 -17.98
CA THR A 224 -20.94 -10.56 -18.15
C THR A 224 -19.68 -11.28 -18.66
N ASP A 225 -18.99 -10.71 -19.65
CA ASP A 225 -17.76 -11.29 -20.22
C ASP A 225 -16.66 -11.49 -19.16
N VAL A 226 -16.53 -10.54 -18.22
CA VAL A 226 -15.56 -10.60 -17.12
C VAL A 226 -15.92 -11.72 -16.14
N LEU A 227 -17.20 -11.87 -15.80
CA LEU A 227 -17.66 -12.90 -14.87
C LEU A 227 -17.58 -14.30 -15.49
N ASP A 228 -17.93 -14.43 -16.77
CA ASP A 228 -17.86 -15.69 -17.52
C ASP A 228 -16.41 -16.13 -17.70
N ALA A 229 -15.50 -15.21 -18.06
CA ALA A 229 -14.07 -15.50 -18.14
C ALA A 229 -13.46 -15.87 -16.78
N CYS A 230 -14.00 -15.32 -15.70
CA CYS A 230 -13.62 -15.68 -14.34
C CYS A 230 -14.19 -17.04 -13.90
N GLY A 231 -15.32 -17.49 -14.44
CA GLY A 231 -15.96 -18.74 -14.04
C GLY A 231 -16.37 -18.80 -12.55
N ILE A 232 -16.53 -17.65 -11.88
CA ILE A 232 -16.74 -17.58 -10.43
C ILE A 232 -18.04 -18.26 -9.96
N SER A 233 -19.01 -18.46 -10.86
CA SER A 233 -20.26 -19.16 -10.59
C SER A 233 -20.06 -20.63 -10.19
N GLU A 234 -18.96 -21.25 -10.60
CA GLU A 234 -18.59 -22.63 -10.23
C GLU A 234 -17.92 -22.73 -8.85
N HIS A 235 -17.60 -21.59 -8.23
CA HIS A 235 -16.81 -21.48 -7.00
C HIS A 235 -17.58 -20.74 -5.91
N PRO A 236 -18.50 -21.42 -5.19
CA PRO A 236 -19.46 -20.78 -4.30
C PRO A 236 -18.81 -20.08 -3.10
N ALA A 237 -17.67 -20.56 -2.59
CA ALA A 237 -17.01 -19.91 -1.47
C ALA A 237 -16.37 -18.59 -1.90
N ALA A 238 -15.66 -18.60 -3.04
CA ALA A 238 -15.07 -17.41 -3.64
C ALA A 238 -16.13 -16.39 -4.07
N LEU A 239 -17.25 -16.83 -4.65
CA LEU A 239 -18.38 -15.99 -5.03
C LEU A 239 -18.93 -15.21 -3.82
N LYS A 240 -19.19 -15.91 -2.70
CA LYS A 240 -19.71 -15.30 -1.48
C LYS A 240 -18.74 -14.29 -0.87
N ALA A 241 -17.45 -14.65 -0.77
CA ALA A 241 -16.42 -13.74 -0.27
C ALA A 241 -16.32 -12.47 -1.13
N SER A 242 -16.39 -12.63 -2.46
CA SER A 242 -16.31 -11.52 -3.42
C SER A 242 -17.51 -10.57 -3.31
N GLY A 243 -18.72 -11.14 -3.25
CA GLY A 243 -19.95 -10.37 -3.07
C GLY A 243 -19.99 -9.63 -1.74
N ALA A 244 -19.46 -10.23 -0.67
CA ALA A 244 -19.38 -9.60 0.65
C ALA A 244 -18.43 -8.39 0.65
N ILE A 245 -17.23 -8.50 0.05
CA ILE A 245 -16.31 -7.36 -0.09
C ILE A 245 -16.99 -6.21 -0.83
N LEU A 246 -17.58 -6.48 -2.00
CA LEU A 246 -18.18 -5.42 -2.81
C LEU A 246 -19.39 -4.79 -2.13
N SER A 247 -20.19 -5.57 -1.43
CA SER A 247 -21.30 -5.06 -0.62
C SER A 247 -20.79 -4.14 0.49
N TYR A 248 -19.73 -4.55 1.19
CA TYR A 248 -19.10 -3.77 2.24
C TYR A 248 -18.49 -2.46 1.71
N VAL A 249 -17.81 -2.51 0.56
CA VAL A 249 -17.28 -1.32 -0.13
C VAL A 249 -18.40 -0.36 -0.52
N ASN A 250 -19.47 -0.86 -1.13
CA ASN A 250 -20.61 -0.04 -1.55
C ASN A 250 -21.30 0.65 -0.36
N GLU A 251 -21.44 -0.05 0.78
CA GLU A 251 -22.06 0.51 1.98
C GLU A 251 -21.17 1.53 2.70
N THR A 252 -19.86 1.27 2.79
CA THR A 252 -18.91 2.13 3.49
C THR A 252 -18.53 3.36 2.67
N GLN A 253 -18.31 3.21 1.36
CA GLN A 253 -17.88 4.31 0.50
C GLN A 253 -19.06 5.10 -0.08
N LYS A 254 -20.25 4.51 -0.13
CA LYS A 254 -21.50 5.13 -0.63
C LYS A 254 -21.39 5.71 -2.05
N ILE A 255 -20.47 5.14 -2.83
CA ILE A 255 -20.20 5.47 -4.22
C ILE A 255 -19.89 4.17 -4.98
N ASN A 256 -20.16 4.14 -6.29
CA ASN A 256 -19.78 3.03 -7.14
C ASN A 256 -18.31 3.17 -7.60
N PRO A 257 -17.39 2.30 -7.15
CA PRO A 257 -15.96 2.38 -7.48
C PRO A 257 -15.66 1.79 -8.87
N GLN A 258 -15.87 2.57 -9.93
CA GLN A 258 -15.70 2.11 -11.33
C GLN A 258 -14.28 1.62 -11.69
N HIS A 259 -13.26 2.05 -10.95
CA HIS A 259 -11.88 1.57 -11.11
C HIS A 259 -11.70 0.10 -10.68
N ILE A 260 -12.63 -0.49 -9.94
CA ILE A 260 -12.68 -1.94 -9.69
C ILE A 260 -13.31 -2.60 -10.93
N SER A 261 -12.51 -2.76 -11.98
CA SER A 261 -12.98 -3.13 -13.32
C SER A 261 -12.70 -4.59 -13.69
N ALA A 262 -11.86 -5.28 -12.92
CA ALA A 262 -11.50 -6.67 -13.16
C ALA A 262 -11.52 -7.49 -11.87
N ILE A 263 -11.81 -8.78 -12.01
CA ILE A 263 -11.69 -9.80 -10.97
C ILE A 263 -10.75 -10.90 -11.49
N ARG A 264 -9.76 -11.29 -10.69
CA ARG A 264 -8.71 -12.22 -11.14
C ARG A 264 -8.49 -13.34 -10.15
N TRP A 265 -8.25 -14.54 -10.67
CA TRP A 265 -7.81 -15.66 -9.85
C TRP A 265 -6.39 -15.46 -9.36
N TYR A 266 -6.23 -15.55 -8.06
CA TYR A 266 -4.94 -15.73 -7.40
C TYR A 266 -4.52 -17.20 -7.53
N SER A 267 -3.78 -17.51 -8.59
CA SER A 267 -3.28 -18.87 -8.86
C SER A 267 -1.89 -19.07 -8.27
N ALA A 268 -1.82 -19.48 -6.99
CA ALA A 268 -0.54 -19.73 -6.32
C ALA A 268 0.33 -20.81 -6.99
N GLU A 269 -0.26 -21.76 -7.71
CA GLU A 269 0.47 -22.79 -8.47
C GLU A 269 1.36 -22.23 -9.60
N LYS A 270 1.14 -20.98 -10.00
CA LYS A 270 1.95 -20.28 -11.02
C LYS A 270 3.18 -19.60 -10.44
N PHE A 271 3.37 -19.68 -9.12
CA PHE A 271 4.42 -18.98 -8.39
C PHE A 271 5.23 -19.92 -7.50
N LEU A 272 6.48 -19.55 -7.27
CA LEU A 272 7.36 -20.16 -6.29
C LEU A 272 6.77 -19.90 -4.90
N LEU A 273 6.46 -20.96 -4.17
CA LEU A 273 5.95 -20.82 -2.81
C LEU A 273 7.10 -20.61 -1.83
N LEU A 274 6.93 -19.58 -1.00
CA LEU A 274 7.81 -19.22 0.10
C LEU A 274 6.94 -19.22 1.36
N ASP A 275 7.21 -20.15 2.27
CA ASP A 275 6.56 -20.16 3.58
C ASP A 275 7.00 -18.94 4.41
N ASP A 276 6.23 -18.61 5.45
CA ASP A 276 6.55 -17.50 6.35
C ASP A 276 7.97 -17.62 6.97
N PRO A 277 8.40 -18.81 7.45
CA PRO A 277 9.78 -19.01 7.88
C PRO A 277 10.82 -18.66 6.81
N ALA A 278 10.65 -19.07 5.54
CA ALA A 278 11.54 -18.71 4.44
C ALA A 278 11.58 -17.21 4.20
N ARG A 279 10.43 -16.54 4.15
CA ARG A 279 10.37 -15.09 3.94
C ARG A 279 11.15 -14.33 5.02
N ARG A 280 11.01 -14.74 6.28
CA ARG A 280 11.68 -14.14 7.43
C ARG A 280 13.17 -14.50 7.48
N ASN A 281 13.53 -15.78 7.33
CA ASN A 281 14.90 -16.28 7.45
C ASN A 281 15.81 -15.81 6.30
N LEU A 282 15.23 -15.59 5.11
CA LEU A 282 15.92 -15.01 3.97
C LEU A 282 15.93 -13.47 4.00
N GLU A 283 15.31 -12.85 5.01
CA GLU A 283 15.24 -11.38 5.19
C GLU A 283 14.77 -10.66 3.92
N ILE A 284 13.71 -11.20 3.27
CA ILE A 284 13.26 -10.72 1.96
C ILE A 284 12.78 -9.27 2.06
N PHE A 285 11.86 -8.97 2.97
CA PHE A 285 11.27 -7.63 3.11
C PHE A 285 11.74 -6.91 4.38
N THR A 286 12.01 -7.66 5.45
CA THR A 286 12.33 -7.13 6.78
C THR A 286 13.58 -7.83 7.31
N SER A 287 14.51 -7.06 7.88
CA SER A 287 15.68 -7.61 8.57
C SER A 287 15.31 -8.14 9.96
N ILE A 288 15.88 -9.27 10.35
CA ILE A 288 15.70 -9.91 11.66
C ILE A 288 16.30 -9.04 12.78
N GLN A 289 17.41 -8.35 12.53
CA GLN A 289 18.17 -7.66 13.58
C GLN A 289 17.45 -6.44 14.14
N ASN A 290 16.84 -5.64 13.25
CA ASN A 290 16.22 -4.36 13.61
C ASN A 290 14.69 -4.37 13.41
N ASN A 291 14.13 -5.44 12.85
CA ASN A 291 12.73 -5.51 12.42
C ASN A 291 12.33 -4.33 11.51
N THR A 292 13.27 -3.92 10.64
CA THR A 292 13.10 -2.81 9.69
C THR A 292 13.29 -3.29 8.25
N ALA A 293 12.70 -2.58 7.29
CA ALA A 293 12.97 -2.81 5.87
C ALA A 293 14.43 -2.54 5.48
N ALA A 294 15.12 -1.64 6.19
CA ALA A 294 16.53 -1.35 5.93
C ALA A 294 17.39 -2.61 6.16
N GLY A 295 18.19 -2.97 5.14
CA GLY A 295 19.06 -4.15 5.17
C GLY A 295 18.39 -5.45 4.70
N SER A 296 17.14 -5.40 4.21
CA SER A 296 16.48 -6.54 3.56
C SER A 296 16.88 -6.69 2.09
N LEU A 297 16.61 -7.86 1.50
CA LEU A 297 16.79 -8.06 0.06
C LEU A 297 16.00 -7.02 -0.75
N PHE A 298 14.75 -6.77 -0.39
CA PHE A 298 13.89 -5.82 -1.09
C PHE A 298 14.48 -4.41 -1.07
N SER A 299 15.07 -3.97 0.04
CA SER A 299 15.70 -2.65 0.13
C SER A 299 16.87 -2.46 -0.84
N LEU A 300 17.57 -3.54 -1.20
CA LEU A 300 18.65 -3.53 -2.18
C LEU A 300 18.14 -3.35 -3.62
N PHE A 301 16.97 -3.92 -3.92
CA PHE A 301 16.37 -3.92 -5.25
C PHE A 301 15.37 -2.78 -5.50
N SER A 302 14.86 -2.16 -4.43
CA SER A 302 13.85 -1.09 -4.46
C SER A 302 14.41 0.25 -5.00
N GLU A 303 14.92 0.23 -6.23
CA GLU A 303 15.50 1.35 -6.98
C GLU A 303 14.55 1.85 -8.09
N THR A 304 13.26 1.52 -7.99
CA THR A 304 12.18 1.98 -8.88
C THR A 304 11.94 3.48 -8.73
N GLN A 305 11.44 4.12 -9.79
CA GLN A 305 11.20 5.57 -9.84
C GLN A 305 9.77 5.97 -9.49
N THR A 306 8.84 5.02 -9.47
CA THR A 306 7.41 5.22 -9.21
C THR A 306 6.91 4.32 -8.08
N PRO A 307 5.93 4.75 -7.26
CA PRO A 307 5.34 3.92 -6.21
C PRO A 307 4.68 2.63 -6.73
N MET A 308 4.00 2.71 -7.88
CA MET A 308 3.41 1.55 -8.57
C MET A 308 4.47 0.56 -9.06
N GLY A 309 5.63 1.04 -9.54
CA GLY A 309 6.78 0.21 -9.85
C GLY A 309 7.33 -0.50 -8.61
N THR A 310 7.40 0.19 -7.47
CA THR A 310 7.82 -0.41 -6.18
C THR A 310 6.86 -1.52 -5.74
N ARG A 311 5.54 -1.32 -5.86
CA ARG A 311 4.53 -2.37 -5.58
C ARG A 311 4.69 -3.55 -6.53
N ARG A 312 4.88 -3.29 -7.84
CA ARG A 312 5.11 -4.34 -8.85
C ARG A 312 6.35 -5.17 -8.57
N LEU A 313 7.46 -4.53 -8.21
CA LEU A 313 8.70 -5.22 -7.87
C LEU A 313 8.53 -6.07 -6.61
N ARG A 314 7.85 -5.56 -5.59
CA ARG A 314 7.52 -6.32 -4.36
C ARG A 314 6.67 -7.53 -4.69
N TRP A 315 5.68 -7.39 -5.56
CA TRP A 315 4.87 -8.50 -6.06
C TRP A 315 5.75 -9.57 -6.72
N TRP A 316 6.66 -9.20 -7.62
CA TRP A 316 7.56 -10.16 -8.28
C TRP A 316 8.50 -10.88 -7.32
N MET A 317 8.95 -10.20 -6.26
CA MET A 317 9.80 -10.79 -5.23
C MET A 317 9.02 -11.71 -4.27
N SER A 318 7.78 -11.35 -3.95
CA SER A 318 6.86 -12.18 -3.14
C SER A 318 6.36 -13.40 -3.89
N TYR A 319 6.25 -13.31 -5.21
CA TYR A 319 5.67 -14.32 -6.08
C TYR A 319 6.53 -14.54 -7.35
N PRO A 320 7.74 -15.10 -7.19
CA PRO A 320 8.58 -15.48 -8.33
C PRO A 320 7.83 -16.48 -9.23
N LEU A 321 8.11 -16.49 -10.52
CA LEU A 321 7.40 -17.34 -11.47
C LEU A 321 7.95 -18.78 -11.44
N VAL A 322 7.14 -19.75 -11.86
CA VAL A 322 7.59 -21.13 -12.15
C VAL A 322 7.55 -21.49 -13.64
N ASP A 323 7.14 -20.54 -14.47
CA ASP A 323 7.06 -20.66 -15.93
C ASP A 323 8.36 -20.14 -16.55
N ALA A 324 9.20 -21.05 -17.05
CA ALA A 324 10.52 -20.73 -17.59
C ALA A 324 10.47 -19.70 -18.72
N GLU A 325 9.48 -19.76 -19.61
CA GLU A 325 9.36 -18.86 -20.75
C GLU A 325 8.97 -17.44 -20.33
N LYS A 326 8.10 -17.31 -19.32
CA LYS A 326 7.79 -15.99 -18.74
C LYS A 326 8.99 -15.37 -18.02
N ILE A 327 9.79 -16.19 -17.33
CA ILE A 327 11.02 -15.72 -16.68
C ILE A 327 12.01 -15.23 -17.75
N LYS A 328 12.26 -16.02 -18.79
CA LYS A 328 13.13 -15.63 -19.93
C LYS A 328 12.66 -14.35 -20.60
N THR A 329 11.35 -14.18 -20.77
CA THR A 329 10.75 -12.96 -21.35
C THR A 329 11.09 -11.72 -20.50
N ARG A 330 11.04 -11.84 -19.17
CA ARG A 330 11.44 -10.77 -18.25
C ARG A 330 12.95 -10.53 -18.31
N LEU A 331 13.77 -11.60 -18.28
CA LEU A 331 15.23 -11.52 -18.37
C LEU A 331 15.71 -10.83 -19.65
N ALA A 332 15.06 -11.11 -20.79
CA ALA A 332 15.38 -10.47 -22.06
C ALA A 332 15.18 -8.94 -22.02
N ALA A 333 14.11 -8.49 -21.36
CA ALA A 333 13.87 -7.05 -21.17
C ALA A 333 14.87 -6.41 -20.22
N VAL A 334 15.22 -7.10 -19.12
CA VAL A 334 16.28 -6.64 -18.20
C VAL A 334 17.62 -6.54 -18.92
N ALA A 335 17.98 -7.53 -19.73
CA ALA A 335 19.21 -7.55 -20.53
C ALA A 335 19.27 -6.37 -21.51
N GLU A 336 18.21 -6.17 -22.30
CA GLU A 336 18.15 -5.09 -23.30
C GLU A 336 18.27 -3.70 -22.65
N LEU A 337 17.67 -3.48 -21.47
CA LEU A 337 17.83 -2.23 -20.71
C LEU A 337 19.19 -2.12 -20.01
N LYS A 338 19.80 -3.24 -19.59
CA LYS A 338 21.14 -3.25 -18.97
C LYS A 338 22.22 -2.86 -19.98
N ASP A 339 22.12 -3.37 -21.20
CA ASP A 339 23.12 -3.23 -22.26
C ASP A 339 23.11 -1.85 -22.95
N ASP A 340 22.09 -1.02 -22.70
CA ASP A 340 22.03 0.39 -23.11
C ASP A 340 21.94 1.35 -21.90
N PRO A 341 23.09 1.76 -21.33
CA PRO A 341 23.13 2.63 -20.15
C PRO A 341 22.47 4.01 -20.38
N LEU A 342 22.57 4.56 -21.59
CA LEU A 342 22.02 5.88 -21.91
C LEU A 342 20.49 5.82 -21.97
N ARG A 343 19.93 4.82 -22.66
CA ARG A 343 18.48 4.58 -22.70
C ARG A 343 17.95 4.32 -21.30
N ARG A 344 18.60 3.46 -20.51
CA ARG A 344 18.18 3.17 -19.12
C ARG A 344 18.16 4.43 -18.25
N ALA A 345 19.21 5.26 -18.30
CA ALA A 345 19.29 6.49 -17.52
C ALA A 345 18.18 7.49 -17.94
N ASN A 346 17.96 7.69 -19.24
CA ASN A 346 16.91 8.58 -19.75
C ASN A 346 15.50 8.06 -19.41
N LEU A 347 15.29 6.74 -19.50
CA LEU A 347 14.03 6.10 -19.13
C LEU A 347 13.74 6.32 -17.64
N ARG A 348 14.69 6.00 -16.75
CA ARG A 348 14.54 6.21 -15.30
C ARG A 348 14.29 7.69 -14.96
N LYS A 349 15.00 8.62 -15.60
CA LYS A 349 14.74 10.06 -15.46
C LYS A 349 13.33 10.45 -15.89
N THR A 350 12.80 9.85 -16.95
CA THR A 350 11.44 10.12 -17.43
C THR A 350 10.40 9.54 -16.48
N LEU A 351 10.60 8.30 -16.02
CA LEU A 351 9.75 7.63 -15.03
C LEU A 351 9.69 8.40 -13.70
N SER A 352 10.79 9.04 -13.27
CA SER A 352 10.81 9.85 -12.03
C SER A 352 9.86 11.05 -12.03
N ARG A 353 9.32 11.44 -13.20
CA ARG A 353 8.33 12.51 -13.33
C ARG A 353 6.88 12.01 -13.20
N ILE A 354 6.69 10.69 -13.18
CA ILE A 354 5.39 10.04 -13.14
C ILE A 354 4.97 9.83 -11.69
N TYR A 355 3.80 10.35 -11.35
CA TYR A 355 3.15 10.15 -10.07
C TYR A 355 2.43 8.79 -10.03
N ASP A 356 1.85 8.44 -8.89
CA ASP A 356 1.15 7.16 -8.71
C ASP A 356 -0.17 7.12 -9.50
N LEU A 357 -0.09 6.77 -10.79
CA LEU A 357 -1.25 6.72 -11.69
C LEU A 357 -2.34 5.76 -11.22
N GLU A 358 -1.97 4.62 -10.60
CA GLU A 358 -2.94 3.66 -10.06
C GLU A 358 -3.81 4.32 -8.98
N ARG A 359 -3.18 4.98 -8.00
CA ARG A 359 -3.90 5.66 -6.92
C ARG A 359 -4.62 6.92 -7.36
N LEU A 360 -4.07 7.66 -8.32
CA LEU A 360 -4.74 8.81 -8.91
C LEU A 360 -6.04 8.39 -9.62
N ALA A 361 -6.03 7.28 -10.37
CA ALA A 361 -7.24 6.73 -10.99
C ALA A 361 -8.28 6.31 -9.93
N GLY A 362 -7.85 5.63 -8.87
CA GLY A 362 -8.72 5.27 -7.74
C GLY A 362 -9.36 6.49 -7.08
N ARG A 363 -8.58 7.54 -6.81
CA ARG A 363 -9.07 8.80 -6.22
C ARG A 363 -10.07 9.53 -7.11
N VAL A 364 -9.85 9.55 -8.43
CA VAL A 364 -10.80 10.14 -9.39
C VAL A 364 -12.12 9.37 -9.33
N SER A 365 -12.07 8.05 -9.46
CA SER A 365 -13.24 7.17 -9.43
C SER A 365 -14.02 7.25 -8.11
N LEU A 366 -13.33 7.40 -6.99
CA LEU A 366 -13.94 7.54 -5.65
C LEU A 366 -14.36 8.97 -5.31
N LYS A 367 -14.25 9.91 -6.27
CA LYS A 367 -14.57 11.33 -6.09
C LYS A 367 -13.77 12.00 -4.95
N ALA A 368 -12.61 11.44 -4.61
CA ALA A 368 -11.68 11.93 -3.61
C ALA A 368 -10.54 12.77 -4.21
N ALA A 369 -10.43 12.81 -5.54
CA ALA A 369 -9.42 13.59 -6.25
C ALA A 369 -9.61 15.11 -6.08
N ASN A 370 -8.50 15.82 -5.85
CA ASN A 370 -8.42 17.28 -5.81
C ASN A 370 -7.75 17.85 -7.08
N ALA A 371 -7.64 19.19 -7.19
CA ALA A 371 -7.06 19.83 -8.37
C ALA A 371 -5.57 19.49 -8.60
N ARG A 372 -4.78 19.28 -7.54
CA ARG A 372 -3.38 18.83 -7.65
C ARG A 372 -3.29 17.39 -8.14
N ASP A 373 -4.21 16.53 -7.73
CA ASP A 373 -4.27 15.15 -8.22
C ASP A 373 -4.48 15.12 -9.74
N LEU A 374 -5.36 15.98 -10.27
CA LEU A 374 -5.57 16.09 -11.73
C LEU A 374 -4.35 16.67 -12.45
N VAL A 375 -3.65 17.64 -11.86
CA VAL A 375 -2.38 18.14 -12.41
C VAL A 375 -1.29 17.06 -12.39
N ALA A 376 -1.20 16.26 -11.32
CA ALA A 376 -0.29 15.14 -11.23
C ALA A 376 -0.58 14.07 -12.29
N LEU A 377 -1.86 13.77 -12.53
CA LEU A 377 -2.32 12.89 -13.60
C LEU A 377 -1.88 13.43 -14.98
N LYS A 378 -2.15 14.71 -15.27
CA LYS A 378 -1.71 15.37 -16.50
C LYS A 378 -0.19 15.26 -16.69
N ASN A 379 0.58 15.66 -15.68
CA ASN A 379 2.04 15.69 -15.75
C ASN A 379 2.64 14.30 -15.94
N SER A 380 2.02 13.28 -15.36
CA SER A 380 2.40 11.88 -15.55
C SER A 380 2.15 11.41 -16.99
N LEU A 381 0.98 11.73 -17.55
CA LEU A 381 0.63 11.35 -18.92
C LEU A 381 1.47 12.09 -19.98
N LEU A 382 1.90 13.32 -19.70
CA LEU A 382 2.84 14.06 -20.57
C LEU A 382 4.20 13.38 -20.75
N ALA A 383 4.60 12.47 -19.84
CA ALA A 383 5.84 11.71 -19.95
C ALA A 383 5.71 10.49 -20.88
N VAL A 384 4.49 10.03 -21.20
CA VAL A 384 4.25 8.81 -21.97
C VAL A 384 4.81 8.86 -23.40
N PRO A 385 4.67 9.97 -24.17
CA PRO A 385 5.28 10.05 -25.50
C PRO A 385 6.82 9.92 -25.47
N GLU A 386 7.48 10.52 -24.47
CA GLU A 386 8.94 10.40 -24.27
C GLU A 386 9.32 8.94 -23.96
N ILE A 387 8.54 8.24 -23.13
CA ILE A 387 8.71 6.80 -22.88
C ILE A 387 8.59 6.00 -24.18
N LYS A 388 7.53 6.19 -24.97
CA LYS A 388 7.34 5.46 -26.24
C LYS A 388 8.49 5.66 -27.20
N SER A 389 9.02 6.88 -27.29
CA SER A 389 10.20 7.20 -28.09
C SER A 389 11.44 6.44 -27.61
N LEU A 390 11.69 6.39 -26.30
CA LEU A 390 12.83 5.67 -25.72
C LEU A 390 12.76 4.14 -25.95
N LEU A 391 11.55 3.58 -26.11
CA LEU A 391 11.33 2.15 -26.36
C LEU A 391 11.25 1.76 -27.85
N SER A 392 11.39 2.73 -28.76
CA SER A 392 11.13 2.52 -30.20
C SER A 392 12.01 1.45 -30.86
N ASP A 393 13.30 1.38 -30.49
CA ASP A 393 14.25 0.42 -31.04
C ASP A 393 14.37 -0.87 -30.20
N CYS A 394 13.64 -0.98 -29.10
CA CYS A 394 13.64 -2.19 -28.28
C CYS A 394 12.94 -3.35 -28.99
N THR A 395 13.47 -4.55 -28.77
CA THR A 395 13.08 -5.80 -29.41
C THR A 395 12.64 -6.86 -28.42
N ALA A 396 12.96 -6.73 -27.13
CA ALA A 396 12.55 -7.68 -26.11
C ALA A 396 11.01 -7.79 -26.07
N PRO A 397 10.43 -9.01 -26.04
CA PRO A 397 8.98 -9.18 -26.18
C PRO A 397 8.14 -8.42 -25.13
N ALA A 398 8.60 -8.38 -23.87
CA ALA A 398 7.92 -7.62 -22.82
C ALA A 398 7.90 -6.10 -23.10
N ILE A 399 9.02 -5.54 -23.58
CA ILE A 399 9.12 -4.10 -23.90
C ILE A 399 8.28 -3.78 -25.14
N CYS A 400 8.32 -4.64 -26.17
CA CYS A 400 7.47 -4.52 -27.34
C CYS A 400 5.98 -4.51 -26.99
N ALA A 401 5.56 -5.43 -26.10
CA ALA A 401 4.18 -5.50 -25.61
C ALA A 401 3.79 -4.23 -24.84
N ILE A 402 4.68 -3.70 -23.99
CA ILE A 402 4.43 -2.43 -23.27
C ILE A 402 4.26 -1.28 -24.28
N ARG A 403 5.19 -1.15 -25.24
CA ARG A 403 5.15 -0.09 -26.25
C ARG A 403 3.88 -0.13 -27.11
N SER A 404 3.39 -1.33 -27.45
CA SER A 404 2.21 -1.48 -28.31
C SER A 404 0.88 -1.17 -27.61
N HIS A 405 0.81 -1.37 -26.30
CA HIS A 405 -0.43 -1.18 -25.53
C HIS A 405 -0.49 0.15 -24.77
N ILE A 406 0.65 0.81 -24.52
CA ILE A 406 0.68 2.10 -23.82
C ILE A 406 0.11 3.23 -24.70
N THR A 407 -0.85 3.97 -24.15
CA THR A 407 -1.57 5.03 -24.86
C THR A 407 -1.15 6.42 -24.36
N GLU A 408 -1.12 7.41 -25.24
CA GLU A 408 -0.65 8.77 -24.86
C GLU A 408 -1.73 9.59 -24.15
N MET A 409 -3.00 9.18 -24.25
CA MET A 409 -4.14 9.81 -23.60
C MET A 409 -4.20 11.33 -23.78
N THR A 410 -3.89 11.81 -24.99
CA THR A 410 -3.82 13.25 -25.33
C THR A 410 -5.10 13.99 -24.96
N ASP A 411 -6.26 13.36 -25.12
CA ASP A 411 -7.55 13.95 -24.76
C ASP A 411 -7.64 14.29 -23.26
N VAL A 412 -7.13 13.43 -22.39
CA VAL A 412 -7.12 13.65 -20.93
C VAL A 412 -6.16 14.78 -20.59
N VAL A 413 -4.97 14.78 -21.19
CA VAL A 413 -3.96 15.84 -21.02
C VAL A 413 -4.54 17.19 -21.45
N ASP A 414 -5.18 17.26 -22.62
CA ASP A 414 -5.72 18.50 -23.20
C ASP A 414 -6.90 19.06 -22.40
N VAL A 415 -7.80 18.18 -21.92
CA VAL A 415 -8.94 18.58 -21.10
C VAL A 415 -8.46 19.14 -19.75
N ILE A 416 -7.52 18.48 -19.08
CA ILE A 416 -6.98 18.98 -17.81
C ILE A 416 -6.16 20.26 -18.01
N SER A 417 -5.34 20.33 -19.06
CA SER A 417 -4.50 21.51 -19.36
C SER A 417 -5.32 22.78 -19.59
N ARG A 418 -6.47 22.65 -20.26
CA ARG A 418 -7.39 23.78 -20.49
C ARG A 418 -8.20 24.15 -19.25
N ALA A 419 -8.44 23.19 -18.36
CA ALA A 419 -9.35 23.39 -17.24
C ALA A 419 -8.67 23.84 -15.94
N ILE A 420 -7.45 23.39 -15.66
CA ILE A 420 -6.79 23.60 -14.35
C ILE A 420 -5.45 24.33 -14.53
N VAL A 421 -5.18 25.30 -13.66
CA VAL A 421 -3.90 26.00 -13.60
C VAL A 421 -2.75 25.06 -13.23
N ASP A 422 -1.52 25.34 -13.66
CA ASP A 422 -0.37 24.45 -13.40
C ASP A 422 0.01 24.30 -11.92
N SER A 423 -0.34 25.27 -11.08
CA SER A 423 -0.03 25.27 -9.64
C SER A 423 -1.27 25.62 -8.82
N PRO A 424 -2.24 24.69 -8.70
CA PRO A 424 -3.48 24.97 -7.99
C PRO A 424 -3.23 25.04 -6.47
N PRO A 425 -4.00 25.86 -5.75
CA PRO A 425 -3.95 25.91 -4.29
C PRO A 425 -4.19 24.55 -3.63
N GLN A 426 -3.69 24.38 -2.40
CA GLN A 426 -3.79 23.10 -1.69
C GLN A 426 -5.24 22.76 -1.31
N LYS A 427 -6.04 23.76 -0.97
CA LYS A 427 -7.46 23.56 -0.61
C LYS A 427 -8.34 24.03 -1.75
N ILE A 428 -9.26 23.17 -2.18
CA ILE A 428 -10.29 23.52 -3.17
C ILE A 428 -11.11 24.74 -2.68
N GLN A 429 -11.32 24.87 -1.37
CA GLN A 429 -12.08 25.99 -0.78
C GLN A 429 -11.42 27.37 -0.95
N ASP A 430 -10.11 27.39 -1.22
CA ASP A 430 -9.37 28.64 -1.46
C ASP A 430 -9.68 29.21 -2.86
N GLY A 431 -10.29 28.40 -3.75
CA GLY A 431 -10.60 28.77 -5.13
C GLY A 431 -9.35 28.93 -6.00
N GLY A 432 -9.50 29.50 -7.19
CA GLY A 432 -8.38 29.90 -8.06
C GLY A 432 -7.65 28.74 -8.75
N PHE A 433 -8.27 27.57 -8.83
CA PHE A 433 -7.68 26.39 -9.49
C PHE A 433 -8.14 26.21 -10.94
N ILE A 434 -9.26 26.81 -11.35
CA ILE A 434 -9.72 26.76 -12.75
C ILE A 434 -8.94 27.75 -13.61
N ALA A 435 -8.45 27.32 -14.78
CA ALA A 435 -7.69 28.16 -15.70
C ALA A 435 -8.55 29.31 -16.28
N ALA A 436 -7.90 30.42 -16.63
CA ALA A 436 -8.57 31.50 -17.37
C ALA A 436 -8.89 31.05 -18.80
N GLY A 437 -10.03 31.48 -19.35
CA GLY A 437 -10.50 31.09 -20.68
C GLY A 437 -11.22 29.74 -20.74
N TYR A 438 -11.33 29.02 -19.62
CA TYR A 438 -12.06 27.74 -19.57
C TYR A 438 -13.58 27.94 -19.54
N ASP A 439 -14.07 28.96 -18.83
CA ASP A 439 -15.48 29.28 -18.70
C ASP A 439 -15.70 30.81 -18.72
N GLU A 440 -16.51 31.27 -19.68
CA GLU A 440 -16.73 32.71 -19.89
C GLU A 440 -17.45 33.39 -18.72
N GLU A 441 -18.33 32.68 -18.01
CA GLU A 441 -19.09 33.23 -16.89
C GLU A 441 -18.15 33.44 -15.69
N LEU A 442 -17.31 32.45 -15.40
CA LEU A 442 -16.29 32.53 -14.36
C LEU A 442 -15.32 33.69 -14.63
N ASP A 443 -14.87 33.86 -15.87
CA ASP A 443 -13.97 34.96 -16.23
C ASP A 443 -14.65 36.33 -16.07
N LYS A 444 -15.92 36.46 -16.43
CA LYS A 444 -16.71 37.69 -16.19
C LYS A 444 -16.81 37.98 -14.68
N LEU A 445 -17.09 36.98 -13.86
CA LEU A 445 -17.17 37.13 -12.41
C LEU A 445 -15.82 37.54 -11.80
N ARG A 446 -14.71 36.93 -12.26
CA ARG A 446 -13.35 37.29 -11.85
C ARG A 446 -12.99 38.72 -12.22
N LEU A 447 -13.42 39.19 -13.39
CA LEU A 447 -13.23 40.59 -13.82
C LEU A 447 -13.95 41.55 -12.86
N ILE A 448 -15.22 41.28 -12.53
CA ILE A 448 -16.00 42.08 -11.56
C ILE A 448 -15.30 42.15 -10.19
N SER A 449 -14.81 41.02 -9.68
CA SER A 449 -14.07 40.97 -8.40
C SER A 449 -12.76 41.76 -8.46
N ARG A 450 -12.01 41.68 -9.58
CA ARG A 450 -10.76 42.40 -9.77
C ARG A 450 -10.96 43.92 -9.90
N ASP A 451 -11.90 44.34 -10.72
CA ASP A 451 -12.25 45.76 -10.90
C ASP A 451 -12.74 46.35 -9.58
N GLY A 452 -13.40 45.54 -8.75
CA GLY A 452 -13.78 45.96 -7.41
C GLY A 452 -12.60 46.32 -6.50
N LYS A 453 -11.50 45.57 -6.54
CA LYS A 453 -10.30 45.92 -5.74
C LYS A 453 -9.69 47.25 -6.16
N GLN A 454 -9.71 47.56 -7.46
CA GLN A 454 -9.27 48.86 -7.97
C GLN A 454 -10.20 49.98 -7.52
N TRP A 455 -11.50 49.71 -7.52
CA TRP A 455 -12.50 50.65 -7.04
C TRP A 455 -12.34 50.97 -5.54
N ILE A 456 -12.00 49.99 -4.68
CA ILE A 456 -11.69 50.23 -3.26
C ILE A 456 -10.52 51.21 -3.11
N ALA A 457 -9.46 51.02 -3.88
CA ALA A 457 -8.30 51.91 -3.83
C ALA A 457 -8.66 53.34 -4.29
N ALA A 458 -9.54 53.46 -5.29
CA ALA A 458 -10.05 54.75 -5.75
C ALA A 458 -10.94 55.42 -4.68
N LEU A 459 -11.86 54.66 -4.05
CA LEU A 459 -12.72 55.15 -2.98
C LEU A 459 -11.89 55.61 -1.76
N GLU A 460 -10.87 54.86 -1.37
CA GLU A 460 -9.97 55.24 -0.27
C GLU A 460 -9.29 56.59 -0.57
N ALA A 461 -8.79 56.78 -1.79
CA ALA A 461 -8.16 58.03 -2.20
C ALA A 461 -9.15 59.21 -2.25
N GLU A 462 -10.36 58.97 -2.75
CA GLU A 462 -11.43 59.97 -2.81
C GLU A 462 -11.88 60.39 -1.41
N GLU A 463 -12.15 59.43 -0.52
CA GLU A 463 -12.63 59.71 0.84
C GLU A 463 -11.53 60.36 1.70
N ARG A 464 -10.25 60.01 1.52
CA ARG A 464 -9.12 60.75 2.13
C ARG A 464 -9.14 62.22 1.73
N LYS A 465 -9.31 62.51 0.44
CA LYS A 465 -9.32 63.88 -0.10
C LYS A 465 -10.55 64.66 0.37
N LYS A 466 -11.72 64.01 0.43
CA LYS A 466 -13.00 64.61 0.81
C LYS A 466 -13.07 64.94 2.31
N THR A 467 -12.57 64.06 3.17
CA THR A 467 -12.61 64.22 4.62
C THR A 467 -11.39 64.97 5.19
N GLY A 468 -10.29 65.05 4.43
CA GLY A 468 -9.02 65.59 4.90
C GLY A 468 -8.26 64.65 5.86
N ILE A 469 -8.73 63.42 6.03
CA ILE A 469 -8.18 62.44 6.97
C ILE A 469 -7.16 61.56 6.26
N ASN A 470 -5.88 61.95 6.26
CA ASN A 470 -4.81 61.17 5.60
C ASN A 470 -4.62 59.75 6.18
N SER A 471 -5.00 59.53 7.45
CA SER A 471 -4.89 58.23 8.12
C SER A 471 -6.02 57.26 7.79
N LEU A 472 -7.05 57.70 7.06
CA LEU A 472 -8.21 56.88 6.67
C LEU A 472 -7.75 55.68 5.85
N LYS A 473 -8.24 54.48 6.18
CA LYS A 473 -7.96 53.25 5.42
C LYS A 473 -9.23 52.45 5.21
N VAL A 474 -9.40 51.87 4.03
CA VAL A 474 -10.44 50.88 3.80
C VAL A 474 -9.88 49.49 4.15
N GLY A 475 -10.53 48.81 5.08
CA GLY A 475 -10.15 47.48 5.54
C GLY A 475 -11.27 46.47 5.35
N PHE A 476 -10.95 45.19 5.55
CA PHE A 476 -11.91 44.08 5.53
C PHE A 476 -11.78 43.24 6.80
N ASN A 477 -12.90 42.70 7.27
CA ASN A 477 -12.97 41.76 8.40
C ASN A 477 -14.06 40.71 8.13
N ASN A 478 -13.81 39.46 8.48
CA ASN A 478 -14.72 38.34 8.22
C ASN A 478 -16.09 38.43 8.93
N VAL A 479 -16.23 39.23 9.98
CA VAL A 479 -17.43 39.32 10.84
C VAL A 479 -18.44 40.35 10.33
N PHE A 480 -17.99 41.51 9.85
CA PHE A 480 -18.86 42.60 9.38
C PHE A 480 -18.41 43.24 8.06
N GLY A 481 -17.47 42.60 7.37
CA GLY A 481 -17.06 42.88 6.00
C GLY A 481 -16.18 44.12 5.85
N TYR A 482 -16.40 44.89 4.79
CA TYR A 482 -15.61 46.08 4.49
C TYR A 482 -15.96 47.24 5.45
N TYR A 483 -14.94 48.02 5.80
CA TYR A 483 -15.09 49.19 6.67
C TYR A 483 -14.07 50.28 6.33
N ILE A 484 -14.41 51.50 6.72
CA ILE A 484 -13.53 52.66 6.70
C ILE A 484 -13.01 52.87 8.12
N GLU A 485 -11.71 52.68 8.34
CA GLU A 485 -11.06 52.87 9.63
C GLU A 485 -10.45 54.28 9.73
N VAL A 486 -10.78 54.96 10.82
CA VAL A 486 -10.32 56.32 11.12
C VAL A 486 -9.76 56.34 12.55
N THR A 487 -8.63 57.00 12.77
CA THR A 487 -8.05 57.17 14.10
C THR A 487 -8.97 57.99 15.02
N LYS A 488 -9.05 57.68 16.31
CA LYS A 488 -9.93 58.41 17.27
C LYS A 488 -9.75 59.93 17.25
N ALA A 489 -8.52 60.41 17.07
CA ALA A 489 -8.23 61.85 16.97
C ALA A 489 -8.95 62.54 15.81
N ASN A 490 -9.29 61.79 14.76
CA ASN A 490 -9.97 62.27 13.56
C ASN A 490 -11.46 61.88 13.52
N ALA A 491 -12.00 61.24 14.57
CA ALA A 491 -13.40 60.80 14.60
C ALA A 491 -14.39 61.96 14.48
N ALA A 492 -14.04 63.16 14.97
CA ALA A 492 -14.86 64.36 14.84
C ALA A 492 -14.93 64.92 13.40
N LEU A 493 -14.02 64.50 12.52
CA LEU A 493 -13.98 64.90 11.11
C LEU A 493 -14.77 63.93 10.20
N VAL A 494 -15.31 62.84 10.76
CA VAL A 494 -16.06 61.84 10.01
C VAL A 494 -17.45 62.40 9.67
N PRO A 495 -17.89 62.37 8.39
CA PRO A 495 -19.20 62.89 8.01
C PRO A 495 -20.36 62.13 8.64
N ASP A 496 -21.46 62.81 8.95
CA ASP A 496 -22.68 62.20 9.54
C ASP A 496 -23.29 61.09 8.67
N SER A 497 -23.02 61.10 7.36
CA SER A 497 -23.46 60.06 6.41
C SER A 497 -22.81 58.68 6.64
N TYR A 498 -21.77 58.61 7.48
CA TYR A 498 -21.06 57.37 7.78
C TYR A 498 -21.71 56.65 8.96
N ILE A 499 -22.05 55.38 8.77
CA ILE A 499 -22.67 54.56 9.81
C ILE A 499 -21.55 53.84 10.57
N ARG A 500 -21.43 54.11 11.87
CA ARG A 500 -20.41 53.46 12.72
C ARG A 500 -20.71 51.97 12.90
N LYS A 501 -19.73 51.10 12.62
CA LYS A 501 -19.81 49.65 12.82
C LYS A 501 -19.10 49.16 14.09
N GLN A 502 -17.94 49.70 14.42
CA GLN A 502 -17.14 49.22 15.55
C GLN A 502 -16.24 50.32 16.14
N THR A 503 -16.05 50.33 17.45
CA THR A 503 -15.08 51.18 18.14
C THR A 503 -13.94 50.33 18.67
N LEU A 504 -12.70 50.70 18.33
CA LEU A 504 -11.46 50.10 18.83
C LEU A 504 -10.78 51.02 19.84
N VAL A 505 -9.71 50.52 20.46
CA VAL A 505 -8.93 51.29 21.46
C VAL A 505 -8.42 52.62 20.84
N ASN A 506 -7.88 52.58 19.62
CA ASN A 506 -7.24 53.72 18.94
C ASN A 506 -7.94 54.21 17.65
N ALA A 507 -9.01 53.54 17.21
CA ALA A 507 -9.68 53.82 15.95
C ALA A 507 -11.19 53.58 16.02
N GLU A 508 -11.95 54.17 15.10
CA GLU A 508 -13.36 53.90 14.86
C GLU A 508 -13.54 53.41 13.41
N ARG A 509 -14.44 52.43 13.23
CA ARG A 509 -14.75 51.81 11.94
C ARG A 509 -16.16 52.17 11.51
N TYR A 510 -16.30 52.59 10.25
CA TYR A 510 -17.55 53.05 9.66
C TYR A 510 -17.85 52.35 8.33
N ILE A 511 -19.07 52.52 7.83
CA ILE A 511 -19.47 52.17 6.46
C ILE A 511 -20.29 53.32 5.87
N ASN A 512 -20.07 53.63 4.59
CA ASN A 512 -20.91 54.57 3.84
C ASN A 512 -21.77 53.82 2.80
N GLN A 513 -22.71 54.51 2.16
CA GLN A 513 -23.62 53.87 1.19
C GLN A 513 -22.87 53.25 0.00
N ALA A 514 -21.88 53.97 -0.55
CA ALA A 514 -21.08 53.51 -1.68
C ALA A 514 -20.33 52.21 -1.38
N LEU A 515 -19.67 52.11 -0.21
CA LEU A 515 -18.96 50.91 0.22
C LEU A 515 -19.92 49.75 0.51
N LYS A 516 -21.15 50.02 0.96
CA LYS A 516 -22.17 48.99 1.24
C LYS A 516 -22.74 48.35 -0.02
N GLU A 517 -23.09 49.13 -1.03
CA GLU A 517 -23.57 48.62 -2.33
C GLU A 517 -22.48 47.80 -3.04
N PHE A 518 -21.25 48.30 -2.93
CA PHE A 518 -20.08 47.65 -3.45
C PHE A 518 -19.75 46.33 -2.73
N GLU A 519 -19.78 46.32 -1.39
CA GLU A 519 -19.59 45.14 -0.55
C GLU A 519 -20.51 44.00 -0.97
N GLN A 520 -21.79 44.30 -1.22
CA GLN A 520 -22.73 43.29 -1.72
C GLN A 520 -22.34 42.74 -3.10
N THR A 521 -21.91 43.60 -4.02
CA THR A 521 -21.55 43.19 -5.38
C THR A 521 -20.33 42.28 -5.40
N VAL A 522 -19.26 42.65 -4.69
CA VAL A 522 -18.01 41.88 -4.66
C VAL A 522 -18.15 40.59 -3.86
N LEU A 523 -18.78 40.62 -2.68
CA LEU A 523 -18.97 39.41 -1.89
C LEU A 523 -19.84 38.38 -2.63
N ASN A 524 -20.89 38.84 -3.31
CA ASN A 524 -21.71 37.96 -4.16
C ASN A 524 -20.92 37.39 -5.33
N ALA A 525 -20.04 38.19 -5.96
CA ALA A 525 -19.17 37.71 -7.03
C ALA A 525 -18.17 36.66 -6.51
N GLU A 526 -17.52 36.89 -5.36
CA GLU A 526 -16.58 35.95 -4.75
C GLU A 526 -17.25 34.62 -4.35
N GLU A 527 -18.46 34.67 -3.77
CA GLU A 527 -19.23 33.46 -3.44
C GLU A 527 -19.62 32.68 -4.70
N ARG A 528 -20.06 33.39 -5.76
CA ARG A 528 -20.38 32.78 -7.06
C ARG A 528 -19.17 32.20 -7.78
N ILE A 529 -18.01 32.86 -7.72
CA ILE A 529 -16.74 32.34 -8.26
C ILE A 529 -16.44 30.98 -7.63
N LYS A 530 -16.49 30.89 -6.29
CA LYS A 530 -16.20 29.63 -5.58
C LYS A 530 -17.18 28.52 -5.96
N GLN A 531 -18.48 28.84 -6.04
CA GLN A 531 -19.50 27.87 -6.45
C GLN A 531 -19.29 27.39 -7.88
N LYS A 532 -19.05 28.31 -8.82
CA LYS A 532 -18.82 27.98 -10.23
C LYS A 532 -17.54 27.18 -10.44
N GLU A 533 -16.45 27.54 -9.76
CA GLU A 533 -15.20 26.76 -9.82
C GLU A 533 -15.39 25.34 -9.30
N GLN A 534 -16.11 25.18 -8.19
CA GLN A 534 -16.42 23.86 -7.63
C GLN A 534 -17.27 23.02 -8.59
N GLU A 535 -18.30 23.62 -9.21
CA GLU A 535 -19.13 22.97 -10.22
C GLU A 535 -18.31 22.50 -11.42
N LEU A 536 -17.50 23.40 -12.00
CA LEU A 536 -16.65 23.10 -13.15
C LEU A 536 -15.66 21.98 -12.85
N PHE A 537 -15.07 21.97 -11.64
CA PHE A 537 -14.17 20.91 -11.21
C PHE A 537 -14.86 19.56 -11.03
N ILE A 538 -16.05 19.54 -10.41
CA ILE A 538 -16.82 18.29 -10.26
C ILE A 538 -17.17 17.73 -11.64
N ASN A 539 -17.64 18.57 -12.56
CA ASN A 539 -17.97 18.17 -13.93
C ASN A 539 -16.73 17.62 -14.68
N LEU A 540 -15.58 18.27 -14.52
CA LEU A 540 -14.32 17.81 -15.08
C LEU A 540 -13.93 16.44 -14.53
N ARG A 541 -13.88 16.29 -13.19
CA ARG A 541 -13.49 15.04 -12.52
C ARG A 541 -14.42 13.89 -12.91
N ASP A 542 -15.74 14.10 -12.82
CA ASP A 542 -16.72 13.07 -13.15
C ASP A 542 -16.68 12.74 -14.66
N GLY A 543 -16.30 13.69 -15.52
CA GLY A 543 -16.05 13.45 -16.94
C GLY A 543 -14.81 12.60 -17.25
N LEU A 544 -13.90 12.41 -16.29
CA LEU A 544 -12.73 11.54 -16.41
C LEU A 544 -13.03 10.06 -16.15
N ASP A 545 -14.20 9.73 -15.59
CA ASP A 545 -14.59 8.35 -15.23
C ASP A 545 -14.45 7.38 -16.43
N ARG A 546 -14.80 7.85 -17.64
CA ARG A 546 -14.69 7.05 -18.88
C ARG A 546 -13.27 6.66 -19.28
N TYR A 547 -12.24 7.32 -18.73
CA TYR A 547 -10.83 7.05 -19.04
C TYR A 547 -10.15 6.20 -17.96
N ILE A 548 -10.81 5.89 -16.84
CA ILE A 548 -10.20 5.22 -15.69
C ILE A 548 -9.55 3.88 -16.06
N ALA A 549 -10.23 3.06 -16.85
CA ALA A 549 -9.69 1.75 -17.27
C ALA A 549 -8.41 1.90 -18.11
N GLU A 550 -8.34 2.91 -18.98
CA GLU A 550 -7.18 3.20 -19.80
C GLU A 550 -6.02 3.79 -18.95
N ILE A 551 -6.32 4.64 -17.98
CA ILE A 551 -5.34 5.14 -17.01
C ILE A 551 -4.74 3.98 -16.22
N GLN A 552 -5.57 3.06 -15.71
CA GLN A 552 -5.10 1.85 -15.02
C GLN A 552 -4.28 0.93 -15.94
N GLY A 553 -4.66 0.83 -17.22
CA GLY A 553 -3.89 0.11 -18.23
C GLY A 553 -2.48 0.67 -18.37
N ASN A 554 -2.35 1.98 -18.56
CA ASN A 554 -1.05 2.66 -18.61
C ASN A 554 -0.27 2.51 -17.30
N ALA A 555 -0.93 2.65 -16.15
CA ALA A 555 -0.29 2.52 -14.85
C ALA A 555 0.34 1.13 -14.66
N ASN A 556 -0.36 0.05 -15.03
CA ASN A 556 0.15 -1.32 -14.99
C ASN A 556 1.39 -1.50 -15.89
N LEU A 557 1.35 -0.98 -17.13
CA LEU A 557 2.43 -1.10 -18.10
C LEU A 557 3.68 -0.29 -17.67
N ILE A 558 3.47 0.90 -17.10
CA ILE A 558 4.56 1.73 -16.59
C ILE A 558 5.15 1.10 -15.32
N ALA A 559 4.34 0.51 -14.45
CA ALA A 559 4.80 -0.22 -13.27
C ALA A 559 5.70 -1.41 -13.65
N ASP A 560 5.31 -2.19 -14.67
CA ASP A 560 6.14 -3.27 -15.22
C ASP A 560 7.46 -2.73 -15.80
N LEU A 561 7.40 -1.64 -16.57
CA LEU A 561 8.57 -1.01 -17.18
C LEU A 561 9.57 -0.47 -16.14
N ASP A 562 9.06 0.17 -15.09
CA ASP A 562 9.87 0.72 -14.01
C ASP A 562 10.54 -0.38 -13.19
N ALA A 563 9.81 -1.46 -12.88
CA ALA A 563 10.38 -2.63 -12.22
C ALA A 563 11.48 -3.29 -13.08
N LEU A 564 11.28 -3.45 -14.39
CA LEU A 564 12.32 -3.93 -15.32
C LEU A 564 13.56 -3.02 -15.34
N ALA A 565 13.35 -1.70 -15.42
CA ALA A 565 14.43 -0.72 -15.42
C ALA A 565 15.20 -0.71 -14.10
N ALA A 566 14.54 -0.91 -12.96
CA ALA A 566 15.17 -1.05 -11.65
C ALA A 566 16.03 -2.32 -11.57
N LEU A 567 15.51 -3.47 -12.03
CA LEU A 567 16.30 -4.71 -12.08
C LEU A 567 17.56 -4.56 -12.96
N ALA A 568 17.44 -3.89 -14.11
CA ALA A 568 18.58 -3.62 -14.99
C ALA A 568 19.62 -2.69 -14.35
N ASP A 569 19.16 -1.68 -13.60
CA ASP A 569 20.05 -0.73 -12.90
C ASP A 569 20.81 -1.41 -11.76
N VAL A 570 20.13 -2.24 -10.96
CA VAL A 570 20.73 -3.07 -9.91
C VAL A 570 21.74 -4.05 -10.51
N ALA A 571 21.37 -4.70 -11.62
CA ALA A 571 22.24 -5.65 -12.29
C ALA A 571 23.55 -5.01 -12.77
N GLU A 572 23.48 -3.78 -13.30
CA GLU A 572 24.67 -3.05 -13.69
C GLU A 572 25.50 -2.60 -12.47
N LYS A 573 24.84 -2.00 -11.47
CA LYS A 573 25.46 -1.44 -10.27
C LYS A 573 26.27 -2.45 -9.46
N TYR A 574 25.79 -3.71 -9.38
CA TYR A 574 26.41 -4.77 -8.59
C TYR A 574 27.04 -5.89 -9.44
N HIS A 575 27.17 -5.67 -10.75
CA HIS A 575 27.75 -6.62 -11.70
C HIS A 575 27.09 -8.01 -11.61
N TYR A 576 25.77 -8.04 -11.73
CA TYR A 576 25.00 -9.28 -11.79
C TYR A 576 24.95 -9.80 -13.23
N VAL A 577 24.78 -11.10 -13.36
CA VAL A 577 24.77 -11.81 -14.64
C VAL A 577 23.38 -12.36 -14.95
N CYS A 578 23.06 -12.44 -16.23
CA CYS A 578 21.82 -13.06 -16.68
C CYS A 578 21.90 -14.58 -16.42
N PRO A 579 21.03 -15.16 -15.58
CA PRO A 579 20.99 -16.60 -15.39
C PRO A 579 20.41 -17.31 -16.63
N GLU A 580 20.88 -18.53 -16.89
CA GLU A 580 20.18 -19.48 -17.77
C GLU A 580 19.06 -20.16 -16.98
N ILE A 581 17.85 -20.16 -17.54
CA ILE A 581 16.65 -20.75 -16.91
C ILE A 581 16.11 -21.86 -17.81
N ASP A 582 15.81 -23.02 -17.22
CA ASP A 582 15.16 -24.13 -17.91
C ASP A 582 14.22 -24.91 -16.97
N ASP A 583 13.51 -25.89 -17.53
CA ASP A 583 12.60 -26.76 -16.78
C ASP A 583 13.31 -27.99 -16.16
N GLU A 584 14.65 -28.02 -16.17
CA GLU A 584 15.44 -29.08 -15.55
C GLU A 584 15.49 -28.92 -14.02
N GLU A 585 16.10 -29.89 -13.33
CA GLU A 585 16.28 -29.84 -11.88
C GLU A 585 17.69 -29.38 -11.47
N THR A 586 18.51 -28.90 -12.38
CA THR A 586 19.91 -28.51 -12.07
C THR A 586 19.98 -27.10 -11.49
N ILE A 587 20.74 -26.92 -10.41
CA ILE A 587 21.17 -25.61 -9.90
C ILE A 587 22.70 -25.59 -9.98
N ASP A 588 23.24 -24.82 -10.90
CA ASP A 588 24.68 -24.61 -11.07
C ASP A 588 24.99 -23.13 -10.95
N ILE A 589 25.74 -22.75 -9.90
CA ILE A 589 26.12 -21.39 -9.58
C ILE A 589 27.63 -21.35 -9.50
N GLN A 590 28.26 -20.50 -10.31
CA GLN A 590 29.70 -20.28 -10.34
C GLN A 590 30.00 -18.91 -9.73
N ASP A 591 30.91 -18.86 -8.76
CA ASP A 591 31.28 -17.68 -7.98
C ASP A 591 30.05 -16.88 -7.47
N GLY A 592 29.09 -17.60 -6.88
CA GLY A 592 27.91 -17.00 -6.27
C GLY A 592 28.24 -16.12 -5.07
N ARG A 593 27.47 -15.05 -4.88
CA ARG A 593 27.65 -14.06 -3.80
C ARG A 593 26.33 -13.78 -3.11
N HIS A 594 26.35 -13.53 -1.80
CA HIS A 594 25.15 -13.17 -1.07
C HIS A 594 24.82 -11.68 -1.32
N PRO A 595 23.66 -11.35 -1.94
CA PRO A 595 23.39 -9.99 -2.44
C PRO A 595 23.39 -8.93 -1.33
N VAL A 596 22.76 -9.22 -0.20
CA VAL A 596 22.72 -8.27 0.93
C VAL A 596 24.10 -8.13 1.60
N VAL A 597 24.74 -9.25 1.95
CA VAL A 597 26.03 -9.24 2.67
C VAL A 597 27.15 -8.61 1.82
N GLU A 598 27.22 -8.89 0.52
CA GLU A 598 28.25 -8.24 -0.34
C GLU A 598 28.07 -6.72 -0.35
N SER A 599 26.82 -6.24 -0.41
CA SER A 599 26.51 -4.81 -0.48
C SER A 599 26.85 -4.07 0.83
N ALA A 600 26.78 -4.78 1.96
CA ALA A 600 27.15 -4.27 3.28
C ALA A 600 28.69 -4.21 3.47
N LEU A 601 29.43 -5.14 2.87
CA LEU A 601 30.89 -5.31 3.03
C LEU A 601 31.74 -4.49 2.04
N LYS A 602 31.25 -3.33 1.57
CA LYS A 602 31.79 -2.54 0.42
C LYS A 602 33.32 -2.48 0.29
N ASN A 603 34.07 -2.41 1.39
CA ASN A 603 35.54 -2.27 1.39
C ASN A 603 36.31 -3.55 1.77
N GLU A 604 35.64 -4.55 2.35
CA GLU A 604 36.29 -5.77 2.86
C GLU A 604 36.31 -6.91 1.83
N GLY A 605 35.47 -6.80 0.79
CA GLY A 605 35.28 -7.84 -0.21
C GLY A 605 34.41 -9.00 0.27
N PHE A 606 33.76 -9.67 -0.67
CA PHE A 606 32.98 -10.89 -0.41
C PHE A 606 33.67 -12.08 -1.10
N VAL A 607 33.77 -13.21 -0.42
CA VAL A 607 34.39 -14.43 -0.98
C VAL A 607 33.31 -15.23 -1.72
N PRO A 608 33.37 -15.34 -3.06
CA PRO A 608 32.36 -16.04 -3.83
C PRO A 608 32.50 -17.57 -3.70
N ASN A 609 31.37 -18.27 -3.81
CA ASN A 609 31.28 -19.71 -3.66
C ASN A 609 30.44 -20.36 -4.75
N ASP A 610 30.90 -21.51 -5.23
CA ASP A 610 30.20 -22.33 -6.22
C ASP A 610 29.14 -23.19 -5.54
N CYS A 611 28.10 -23.56 -6.28
CA CYS A 611 27.10 -24.52 -5.84
C CYS A 611 26.62 -25.34 -7.03
N LEU A 612 26.71 -26.67 -6.94
CA LEU A 612 26.15 -27.59 -7.91
C LEU A 612 25.18 -28.53 -7.18
N MET A 613 23.92 -28.50 -7.58
CA MET A 613 22.87 -29.40 -7.09
C MET A 613 22.08 -29.98 -8.27
N ASP A 614 21.79 -31.26 -8.20
CA ASP A 614 20.97 -31.97 -9.19
C ASP A 614 20.35 -33.22 -8.53
N LEU A 615 19.37 -33.83 -9.20
CA LEU A 615 18.74 -35.05 -8.71
C LEU A 615 19.49 -36.34 -9.11
N ARG A 616 20.76 -36.26 -9.53
CA ARG A 616 21.58 -37.40 -10.00
C ARG A 616 22.74 -37.70 -9.06
N GLN A 617 23.68 -36.77 -8.93
CA GLN A 617 24.94 -36.90 -8.20
C GLN A 617 25.08 -35.91 -7.03
N ASN A 618 24.29 -34.82 -7.00
CA ASN A 618 24.45 -33.73 -6.04
C ASN A 618 23.11 -33.38 -5.35
N LYS A 619 22.45 -34.40 -4.80
CA LYS A 619 21.08 -34.28 -4.24
C LYS A 619 21.06 -33.53 -2.92
N LEU A 620 22.01 -33.87 -2.06
CA LEU A 620 22.09 -33.43 -0.67
C LEU A 620 23.51 -32.96 -0.39
N LEU A 621 23.69 -31.67 -0.13
CA LEU A 621 25.00 -31.13 0.25
C LEU A 621 25.06 -31.02 1.78
N VAL A 622 25.89 -31.85 2.40
CA VAL A 622 26.15 -31.82 3.85
C VAL A 622 27.27 -30.83 4.12
N ILE A 623 26.96 -29.72 4.78
CA ILE A 623 27.88 -28.60 5.00
C ILE A 623 28.30 -28.57 6.46
N THR A 624 29.60 -28.77 6.69
CA THR A 624 30.21 -28.78 8.02
C THR A 624 31.15 -27.60 8.21
N GLY A 625 31.44 -27.28 9.47
CA GLY A 625 32.44 -26.27 9.82
C GLY A 625 32.09 -25.46 11.06
N PRO A 626 33.04 -24.66 11.58
CA PRO A 626 32.88 -23.92 12.83
C PRO A 626 31.71 -22.92 12.79
N ASN A 627 31.27 -22.51 13.98
CA ASN A 627 30.39 -21.34 14.10
C ASN A 627 31.07 -20.10 13.51
N MET A 628 30.28 -19.20 12.92
CA MET A 628 30.76 -17.95 12.30
C MET A 628 31.63 -18.13 11.04
N ALA A 629 31.84 -19.36 10.56
CA ALA A 629 32.62 -19.61 9.35
C ALA A 629 31.90 -19.18 8.06
N GLY A 630 30.57 -18.99 8.09
CA GLY A 630 29.77 -18.54 6.94
C GLY A 630 28.77 -19.57 6.39
N LYS A 631 28.48 -20.66 7.11
CA LYS A 631 27.56 -21.74 6.67
C LYS A 631 26.17 -21.18 6.32
N SER A 632 25.56 -20.46 7.25
CA SER A 632 24.24 -19.84 7.06
C SER A 632 24.24 -18.80 5.94
N THR A 633 25.34 -18.07 5.74
CA THR A 633 25.48 -17.12 4.62
C THR A 633 25.48 -17.84 3.28
N TYR A 634 26.20 -18.96 3.16
CA TYR A 634 26.26 -19.74 1.93
C TYR A 634 24.90 -20.38 1.57
N ILE A 635 24.20 -20.99 2.53
CA ILE A 635 22.89 -21.62 2.24
C ILE A 635 21.82 -20.58 1.86
N ARG A 636 21.79 -19.43 2.55
CA ARG A 636 20.89 -18.31 2.21
C ARG A 636 21.21 -17.75 0.83
N GLN A 637 22.50 -17.61 0.50
CA GLN A 637 22.94 -17.15 -0.82
C GLN A 637 22.32 -17.98 -1.95
N VAL A 638 22.34 -19.32 -1.84
CA VAL A 638 21.79 -20.19 -2.89
C VAL A 638 20.29 -19.97 -3.07
N ALA A 639 19.51 -19.93 -1.98
CA ALA A 639 18.06 -19.66 -2.06
C ALA A 639 17.75 -18.27 -2.62
N LEU A 640 18.52 -17.25 -2.23
CA LEU A 640 18.35 -15.89 -2.74
C LEU A 640 18.65 -15.80 -4.23
N ILE A 641 19.68 -16.50 -4.72
CA ILE A 641 20.00 -16.55 -6.15
C ILE A 641 18.87 -17.22 -6.94
N VAL A 642 18.33 -18.33 -6.45
CA VAL A 642 17.17 -19.00 -7.07
C VAL A 642 15.94 -18.09 -7.12
N LEU A 643 15.64 -17.42 -6.01
CA LEU A 643 14.53 -16.47 -5.91
C LEU A 643 14.70 -15.33 -6.92
N LEU A 644 15.88 -14.71 -6.98
CA LEU A 644 16.20 -13.63 -7.91
C LEU A 644 16.09 -14.08 -9.37
N ALA A 645 16.59 -15.28 -9.69
CA ALA A 645 16.49 -15.87 -11.01
C ALA A 645 15.02 -16.05 -11.44
N GLN A 646 14.17 -16.65 -10.58
CA GLN A 646 12.76 -16.92 -10.89
C GLN A 646 11.85 -15.69 -10.84
N MET A 647 12.24 -14.61 -10.16
CA MET A 647 11.57 -13.31 -10.32
C MET A 647 12.01 -12.58 -11.59
N GLY A 648 12.90 -13.17 -12.41
CA GLY A 648 13.42 -12.62 -13.66
C GLY A 648 14.41 -11.46 -13.47
N SER A 649 15.15 -11.47 -12.35
CA SER A 649 16.28 -10.59 -12.11
C SER A 649 17.59 -11.25 -12.54
N PHE A 650 18.61 -10.44 -12.77
CA PHE A 650 19.99 -10.94 -12.86
C PHE A 650 20.47 -11.32 -11.47
N VAL A 651 21.46 -12.21 -11.41
CA VAL A 651 21.91 -12.83 -10.15
C VAL A 651 23.35 -12.50 -9.78
N PRO A 652 23.68 -12.44 -8.48
CA PRO A 652 25.02 -12.19 -7.96
C PRO A 652 25.93 -13.41 -8.15
N ALA A 653 26.37 -13.70 -9.36
CA ALA A 653 27.28 -14.80 -9.70
C ALA A 653 28.22 -14.41 -10.85
N ALA A 654 29.20 -15.26 -11.18
CA ALA A 654 29.93 -15.16 -12.44
C ALA A 654 29.17 -15.87 -13.57
N LYS A 655 28.53 -17.00 -13.26
CA LYS A 655 27.59 -17.72 -14.14
C LYS A 655 26.55 -18.43 -13.29
N ALA A 656 25.33 -18.58 -13.80
CA ALA A 656 24.29 -19.34 -13.14
C ALA A 656 23.38 -20.05 -14.15
N LYS A 657 23.09 -21.32 -13.91
CA LYS A 657 22.06 -22.10 -14.58
C LYS A 657 21.08 -22.61 -13.51
N ILE A 658 19.83 -22.18 -13.57
CA ILE A 658 18.81 -22.44 -12.55
C ILE A 658 17.61 -23.12 -13.20
N GLY A 659 17.45 -24.40 -12.93
CA GLY A 659 16.26 -25.16 -13.24
C GLY A 659 15.13 -24.85 -12.25
N ILE A 660 13.88 -24.78 -12.74
CA ILE A 660 12.72 -24.33 -11.97
C ILE A 660 12.60 -25.01 -10.59
N VAL A 661 12.37 -24.19 -9.57
CA VAL A 661 12.00 -24.57 -8.21
C VAL A 661 10.54 -24.17 -7.96
N ASP A 662 9.76 -25.06 -7.35
CA ASP A 662 8.35 -24.82 -7.04
C ASP A 662 8.13 -24.30 -5.61
N LYS A 663 8.99 -24.69 -4.66
CA LYS A 663 8.94 -24.25 -3.26
C LYS A 663 10.35 -24.11 -2.69
N ILE A 664 10.57 -23.06 -1.90
CA ILE A 664 11.78 -22.94 -1.05
C ILE A 664 11.35 -23.11 0.41
N PHE A 665 11.94 -24.10 1.06
CA PHE A 665 11.78 -24.32 2.49
C PHE A 665 13.04 -23.92 3.23
N THR A 666 12.88 -23.24 4.36
CA THR A 666 14.03 -22.92 5.21
C THR A 666 13.77 -23.25 6.66
N ARG A 667 14.76 -23.87 7.28
CA ARG A 667 14.88 -24.00 8.72
C ARG A 667 16.22 -23.41 9.13
N ILE A 668 16.24 -22.13 9.53
CA ILE A 668 17.48 -21.42 9.87
C ILE A 668 17.39 -20.84 11.29
N GLY A 669 17.73 -21.65 12.29
CA GLY A 669 17.71 -21.26 13.70
C GLY A 669 16.31 -20.94 14.26
N ALA A 670 16.08 -21.18 15.56
CA ALA A 670 14.84 -20.73 16.21
C ALA A 670 15.09 -19.39 16.92
N SER A 671 14.23 -18.39 16.71
CA SER A 671 14.07 -17.29 17.65
C SER A 671 13.02 -17.70 18.69
N ASP A 672 13.31 -17.51 19.98
CA ASP A 672 12.39 -17.82 21.07
C ASP A 672 10.97 -17.31 20.81
N SER A 673 9.96 -18.13 21.11
CA SER A 673 8.58 -17.69 21.26
C SER A 673 8.13 -17.89 22.71
N LEU A 674 8.73 -17.10 23.62
CA LEU A 674 8.30 -17.03 25.03
C LEU A 674 6.80 -16.71 25.16
N ILE A 675 6.23 -16.04 24.16
CA ILE A 675 4.83 -15.60 24.11
C ILE A 675 3.87 -16.77 23.83
N LYS A 676 4.27 -17.78 23.05
CA LYS A 676 3.41 -18.94 22.71
C LYS A 676 3.56 -20.14 23.64
N GLY A 677 4.47 -20.09 24.63
CA GLY A 677 4.69 -21.19 25.58
C GLY A 677 5.24 -22.48 24.94
N GLN A 678 5.79 -22.39 23.72
CA GLN A 678 6.34 -23.53 22.98
C GLN A 678 7.85 -23.62 23.18
N SER A 679 8.40 -24.83 23.36
CA SER A 679 9.86 -25.02 23.42
C SER A 679 10.50 -24.80 22.06
N THR A 680 11.72 -24.28 22.03
CA THR A 680 12.52 -24.09 20.81
C THR A 680 12.66 -25.38 20.01
N PHE A 681 12.83 -26.51 20.70
CA PHE A 681 12.89 -27.82 20.07
C PHE A 681 11.55 -28.25 19.45
N MET A 682 10.40 -27.94 20.08
CA MET A 682 9.11 -28.29 19.50
C MET A 682 8.84 -27.48 18.22
N VAL A 683 9.10 -26.17 18.24
CA VAL A 683 8.97 -25.31 17.06
C VAL A 683 9.87 -25.83 15.92
N GLU A 684 11.12 -26.17 16.26
CA GLU A 684 12.08 -26.76 15.32
C GLU A 684 11.57 -28.06 14.69
N MET A 685 10.96 -28.96 15.47
CA MET A 685 10.41 -30.22 14.97
C MET A 685 9.14 -30.00 14.15
N THR A 686 8.27 -29.06 14.52
CA THR A 686 7.07 -28.71 13.75
C THR A 686 7.45 -28.14 12.38
N GLU A 687 8.36 -27.17 12.32
CA GLU A 687 8.87 -26.61 11.06
C GLU A 687 9.50 -27.72 10.19
N THR A 688 10.33 -28.58 10.79
CA THR A 688 10.94 -29.70 10.05
C THR A 688 9.87 -30.66 9.50
N ALA A 689 8.83 -30.98 10.28
CA ALA A 689 7.74 -31.84 9.82
C ALA A 689 6.94 -31.22 8.68
N GLU A 690 6.69 -29.90 8.72
CA GLU A 690 6.02 -29.17 7.65
C GLU A 690 6.81 -29.22 6.34
N ILE A 691 8.13 -29.05 6.41
CA ILE A 691 9.02 -29.19 5.24
C ILE A 691 8.88 -30.58 4.64
N LEU A 692 9.01 -31.64 5.45
CA LEU A 692 8.97 -33.02 4.95
C LEU A 692 7.59 -33.40 4.38
N LYS A 693 6.51 -32.84 4.92
CA LYS A 693 5.13 -33.10 4.45
C LYS A 693 4.84 -32.41 3.12
N ASN A 694 5.32 -31.18 2.94
CA ASN A 694 4.90 -30.30 1.84
C ASN A 694 5.92 -30.19 0.70
N ALA A 695 7.14 -30.70 0.88
CA ALA A 695 8.16 -30.73 -0.16
C ALA A 695 7.74 -31.54 -1.39
N THR A 696 8.28 -31.17 -2.54
CA THR A 696 8.17 -31.92 -3.79
C THR A 696 9.58 -32.21 -4.33
N PRO A 697 9.73 -33.11 -5.32
CA PRO A 697 11.02 -33.32 -5.98
C PRO A 697 11.62 -32.07 -6.63
N ARG A 698 10.80 -31.04 -6.94
CA ARG A 698 11.26 -29.76 -7.48
C ARG A 698 11.58 -28.73 -6.41
N SER A 699 11.34 -29.01 -5.14
CA SER A 699 11.60 -28.05 -4.07
C SER A 699 13.10 -27.88 -3.78
N LEU A 700 13.45 -26.75 -3.18
CA LEU A 700 14.76 -26.50 -2.58
C LEU A 700 14.60 -26.46 -1.06
N VAL A 701 15.29 -27.36 -0.36
CA VAL A 701 15.21 -27.49 1.09
C VAL A 701 16.50 -27.00 1.74
N ILE A 702 16.39 -26.06 2.67
CA ILE A 702 17.51 -25.57 3.47
C ILE A 702 17.29 -25.94 4.94
N ILE A 703 18.23 -26.69 5.49
CA ILE A 703 18.26 -27.06 6.91
C ILE A 703 19.57 -26.57 7.52
N ASP A 704 19.47 -25.77 8.58
CA ASP A 704 20.60 -25.26 9.34
C ASP A 704 20.50 -25.71 10.80
N GLU A 705 21.43 -26.57 11.21
CA GLU A 705 21.66 -27.00 12.59
C GLU A 705 20.44 -27.66 13.28
N VAL A 706 19.71 -28.53 12.57
CA VAL A 706 18.60 -29.30 13.16
C VAL A 706 19.07 -30.32 14.21
N GLY A 707 18.25 -30.54 15.23
CA GLY A 707 18.51 -31.41 16.36
C GLY A 707 19.33 -30.75 17.47
N ARG A 708 19.48 -29.42 17.51
CA ARG A 708 20.33 -28.74 18.50
C ARG A 708 19.67 -28.60 19.88
N GLY A 709 18.34 -28.56 19.94
CA GLY A 709 17.58 -28.32 21.17
C GLY A 709 17.47 -29.51 22.14
N THR A 710 18.18 -30.62 21.91
CA THR A 710 18.07 -31.87 22.68
C THR A 710 19.43 -32.53 22.95
N SER A 711 19.45 -33.73 23.54
CA SER A 711 20.68 -34.49 23.80
C SER A 711 21.44 -34.76 22.50
N THR A 712 22.77 -34.84 22.56
CA THR A 712 23.63 -34.97 21.37
C THR A 712 23.28 -36.19 20.51
N PHE A 713 22.97 -37.33 21.14
CA PHE A 713 22.64 -38.55 20.42
C PHE A 713 21.23 -38.52 19.84
N ASP A 714 20.25 -37.98 20.57
CA ASP A 714 18.89 -37.83 20.06
C ASP A 714 18.84 -36.83 18.90
N GLY A 715 19.54 -35.70 19.05
CA GLY A 715 19.68 -34.66 18.05
C GLY A 715 20.36 -35.15 16.78
N LEU A 716 21.47 -35.89 16.92
CA LEU A 716 22.13 -36.56 15.79
C LEU A 716 21.19 -37.55 15.10
N SER A 717 20.47 -38.38 15.88
CA SER A 717 19.57 -39.39 15.32
C SER A 717 18.45 -38.76 14.50
N ILE A 718 17.89 -37.64 14.99
CA ILE A 718 16.87 -36.87 14.26
C ILE A 718 17.48 -36.27 12.99
N ALA A 719 18.62 -35.59 13.09
CA ALA A 719 19.26 -34.96 11.94
C ALA A 719 19.61 -35.99 10.86
N TRP A 720 20.08 -37.17 11.25
CA TRP A 720 20.33 -38.30 10.35
C TRP A 720 19.06 -38.78 9.67
N ALA A 721 18.00 -39.07 10.44
CA ALA A 721 16.74 -39.55 9.90
C ALA A 721 16.11 -38.54 8.92
N VAL A 722 16.18 -37.24 9.23
CA VAL A 722 15.70 -36.16 8.35
C VAL A 722 16.52 -36.09 7.06
N ALA A 723 17.85 -36.11 7.15
CA ALA A 723 18.72 -36.09 5.98
C ALA A 723 18.48 -37.30 5.07
N GLU A 724 18.34 -38.50 5.65
CA GLU A 724 18.04 -39.72 4.91
C GLU A 724 16.65 -39.66 4.24
N TYR A 725 15.63 -39.18 4.96
CA TYR A 725 14.28 -39.02 4.39
C TYR A 725 14.26 -38.05 3.20
N ILE A 726 14.96 -36.92 3.30
CA ILE A 726 15.07 -35.94 2.20
C ILE A 726 15.79 -36.55 0.99
N HIS A 727 16.86 -37.31 1.24
CA HIS A 727 17.59 -38.02 0.19
C HIS A 727 16.72 -39.05 -0.52
N ASP A 728 15.92 -39.83 0.23
CA ASP A 728 15.09 -40.91 -0.30
C ASP A 728 13.68 -40.44 -0.71
N PHE A 729 13.39 -39.14 -0.61
CA PHE A 729 12.05 -38.58 -0.76
C PHE A 729 11.37 -39.04 -2.06
N GLN A 730 10.23 -39.72 -1.93
CA GLN A 730 9.47 -40.31 -3.03
C GLN A 730 10.31 -41.15 -4.02
N GLY A 731 11.41 -41.76 -3.55
CA GLY A 731 12.34 -42.56 -4.35
C GLY A 731 13.21 -41.76 -5.33
N ARG A 732 13.13 -40.42 -5.31
CA ARG A 732 13.91 -39.52 -6.19
C ARG A 732 14.90 -38.67 -5.39
N GLY A 733 14.48 -38.19 -4.23
CA GLY A 733 15.15 -37.19 -3.43
C GLY A 733 14.68 -35.77 -3.76
N VAL A 734 15.12 -34.82 -2.94
CA VAL A 734 14.90 -33.38 -3.11
C VAL A 734 16.25 -32.67 -3.04
N ARG A 735 16.40 -31.56 -3.78
CA ARG A 735 17.57 -30.68 -3.69
C ARG A 735 17.66 -30.09 -2.29
N ALA A 736 18.69 -30.46 -1.53
CA ALA A 736 18.82 -30.02 -0.15
C ALA A 736 20.23 -29.54 0.24
N LEU A 737 20.27 -28.43 0.97
CA LEU A 737 21.45 -27.91 1.66
C LEU A 737 21.30 -28.17 3.15
N PHE A 738 22.18 -28.99 3.71
CA PHE A 738 22.09 -29.45 5.09
C PHE A 738 23.32 -29.02 5.87
N ALA A 739 23.24 -27.86 6.52
CA ALA A 739 24.29 -27.35 7.38
C ALA A 739 24.18 -27.98 8.79
N THR A 740 25.28 -28.54 9.30
CA THR A 740 25.27 -29.26 10.57
C THR A 740 26.57 -29.15 11.36
N HIS A 741 26.47 -29.34 12.66
CA HIS A 741 27.60 -29.54 13.57
C HIS A 741 27.90 -31.01 13.85
N TYR A 742 27.01 -31.91 13.44
CA TYR A 742 27.17 -33.33 13.66
C TYR A 742 28.09 -33.91 12.57
N HIS A 743 29.38 -34.03 12.90
CA HIS A 743 30.40 -34.57 11.99
C HIS A 743 30.07 -35.99 11.50
N GLN A 744 29.33 -36.77 12.30
CA GLN A 744 28.89 -38.11 11.93
C GLN A 744 28.04 -38.11 10.64
N LEU A 745 27.25 -37.07 10.37
CA LEU A 745 26.44 -36.97 9.14
C LEU A 745 27.28 -37.02 7.85
N THR A 746 28.59 -36.76 7.92
CA THR A 746 29.48 -36.87 6.77
C THR A 746 29.59 -38.31 6.25
N ASP A 747 29.31 -39.31 7.09
CA ASP A 747 29.29 -40.73 6.71
C ASP A 747 28.10 -41.08 5.80
N LEU A 748 27.13 -40.18 5.62
CA LEU A 748 25.99 -40.40 4.72
C LEU A 748 26.43 -40.57 3.26
N VAL A 749 27.53 -39.91 2.86
CA VAL A 749 28.15 -40.05 1.52
C VAL A 749 28.71 -41.45 1.29
N VAL A 750 29.05 -42.18 2.36
CA VAL A 750 29.55 -43.57 2.29
C VAL A 750 28.39 -44.55 2.11
N THR A 751 27.23 -44.24 2.69
CA THR A 751 26.09 -45.17 2.75
C THR A 751 25.06 -44.98 1.63
N LYS A 752 25.01 -43.80 1.00
CA LYS A 752 24.02 -43.45 -0.04
C LYS A 752 24.70 -42.77 -1.25
N PRO A 753 24.20 -42.96 -2.49
CA PRO A 753 24.70 -42.27 -3.67
C PRO A 753 24.06 -40.89 -3.84
N GLY A 754 24.85 -39.84 -4.07
CA GLY A 754 24.33 -38.49 -4.36
C GLY A 754 24.43 -37.45 -3.24
N PRO A 755 24.61 -37.81 -1.95
CA PRO A 755 25.11 -36.87 -0.96
C PRO A 755 26.55 -36.46 -1.24
N LYS A 756 26.88 -35.20 -0.93
CA LYS A 756 28.23 -34.63 -1.04
C LYS A 756 28.59 -33.87 0.22
N ASN A 757 29.81 -34.07 0.71
CA ASN A 757 30.32 -33.35 1.87
C ASN A 757 31.06 -32.08 1.44
N TYR A 758 30.75 -30.99 2.12
CA TYR A 758 31.44 -29.72 1.99
C TYR A 758 31.82 -29.19 3.36
N ASN A 759 32.92 -28.46 3.42
CA ASN A 759 33.33 -27.71 4.60
C ASN A 759 33.70 -26.27 4.24
N ILE A 760 33.75 -25.41 5.25
CA ILE A 760 34.30 -24.06 5.08
C ILE A 760 35.79 -24.08 5.43
N ALA A 761 36.61 -23.58 4.51
CA ALA A 761 38.06 -23.52 4.67
C ALA A 761 38.45 -22.62 5.86
N VAL A 762 39.23 -23.19 6.76
CA VAL A 762 39.82 -22.53 7.93
C VAL A 762 41.33 -22.58 7.79
N LYS A 763 42.01 -21.46 8.06
CA LYS A 763 43.46 -21.39 8.09
C LYS A 763 43.94 -20.96 9.47
N GLU A 764 44.79 -21.78 10.07
CA GLU A 764 45.49 -21.41 11.31
C GLU A 764 46.75 -20.60 10.94
N TRP A 765 46.87 -19.42 11.53
CA TRP A 765 48.05 -18.55 11.40
C TRP A 765 48.56 -18.18 12.80
N GLY A 766 49.54 -18.95 13.28
CA GLY A 766 50.00 -18.84 14.68
C GLY A 766 48.88 -19.24 15.64
N GLU A 767 48.56 -18.36 16.61
CA GLU A 767 47.46 -18.56 17.55
C GLU A 767 46.09 -18.05 17.04
N LYS A 768 46.03 -17.52 15.80
CA LYS A 768 44.78 -16.98 15.23
C LYS A 768 44.17 -17.93 14.22
N ILE A 769 42.85 -18.14 14.36
CA ILE A 769 42.03 -18.85 13.39
C ILE A 769 41.47 -17.82 12.40
N ILE A 770 41.76 -17.99 11.11
CA ILE A 770 41.24 -17.15 10.02
C ILE A 770 40.22 -17.96 9.22
N PHE A 771 38.99 -17.46 9.17
CA PHE A 771 37.93 -18.03 8.34
C PHE A 771 38.07 -17.49 6.92
N LEU A 772 38.42 -18.37 5.96
CA LEU A 772 38.57 -18.00 4.57
C LEU A 772 37.22 -17.83 3.85
N ARG A 773 36.12 -18.31 4.46
CA ARG A 773 34.75 -18.23 3.93
C ARG A 773 34.58 -18.84 2.54
N LYS A 774 35.49 -19.74 2.13
CA LYS A 774 35.44 -20.52 0.88
C LYS A 774 34.96 -21.94 1.18
N ILE A 775 33.98 -22.41 0.43
CA ILE A 775 33.46 -23.78 0.46
C ILE A 775 34.42 -24.71 -0.29
N MET A 776 34.76 -25.83 0.32
CA MET A 776 35.65 -26.86 -0.22
C MET A 776 34.97 -28.23 -0.12
N GLU A 777 35.16 -29.09 -1.13
CA GLU A 777 34.68 -30.48 -1.07
C GLU A 777 35.46 -31.27 0.00
N GLY A 778 34.74 -32.07 0.79
CA GLY A 778 35.27 -32.85 1.90
C GLY A 778 34.54 -32.59 3.24
N GLY A 779 34.54 -33.60 4.11
CA GLY A 779 34.11 -33.46 5.50
C GLY A 779 35.31 -33.14 6.40
N THR A 780 35.07 -32.45 7.52
CA THR A 780 36.04 -32.31 8.63
C THR A 780 35.77 -33.32 9.73
#